data_AF-A0A1F7D615-F1
#
_entry.id   AF-A0A1F7D615-F1
#
_cell.length_a   1.000
_cell.length_b   1.000
_cell.length_c   1.000
_cell.angle_alpha   90.00
_cell.angle_beta   90.00
_cell.angle_gamma   90.00
#
_symmetry.space_group_name_H-M   'P 1'
#
loop_
_entity.id
_entity.type
_entity.pdbx_description
1 polymer ?
#
loop_
_entity_poly.entity_id
_entity_poly.type
_entity_poly.pdbx_seq_one_letter_code
_entity_poly.pdbx_strand_id
1 'polypeptide(L)'
;MYRMASTFHPEEHSHRHEHGPNGNGNGKSLHSKHVREWLGIEGSLNYYSLLGITPADADIPERVHDAATDRIVQLSALLHEENPDHDEAKSITDAIEKVDKCLSDPERRKRYNQSLFAQHPELVAFYQTHTTRSAVAQNLPEHTVEQKKPLQRIAAWVKKNPLVTGISAAVLAGSGALFMATRPHETAKQSDVSAAVAHMPESETLPPATIEKPAKAPDSTPPIATPVAVNVPSPVAAAPAPEPKPEKPAETPAEPVAVASLPTPATVPAKPEIAPASPAPAQPAEAKTSVEQNPAARLPMPTAEELAPFKDLHKSPTLAELSAREILEQARASRDAAEQCALYRVAEQRARAKGDLDGAMAALREMREVFDDDEVILAEAASVVRDAAGQKNGNVALVMQHAQTVTRDLCDGANFEEAKRFLSRLQGRPSTSKQQLTEATRFVAKLEATYIRQNIAGHLETLEQTPGDPAANRAVGEFSCFERGDWSAAQTAYLRKSDDTALSDLATRADRRAMLSAEELLEFAQELLTAYPAKPGVAALALECCDIGKQKVAGPAVVTRLKDLRLTILQKHGAVLPLALHITPQEGQTGQSTLPVTSIETVDLPGSVNLLSGSPADLMQRSNVLRPAWQVSEVNGAPVLEGKSGHHSWISFIHVPLTKEAQEILRSGKPYTFSFTFSRTEAGRTPDNGSQQGGAAFLVPLPTGRHVGLLWDGNMNADFAKRGMYRSGIYASGSDLFDQRAGNAPFRLHRTQPLIQEDGREYVCQGTITPEGPQVRIVANLIEKARNTVLASATLVAPSTIDSNPYLTKEKDSPPLAGPAVGFGGAGGTMTVRGATLAPLHQRKSR
;
A
#
# COMPACT_ATOMS: atom_id res chain seq x y z
N MET A 1 36.48 -44.41 -22.89
CA MET A 1 36.45 -45.05 -24.23
C MET A 1 35.01 -45.47 -24.50
N TYR A 2 34.40 -45.46 -25.68
CA TYR A 2 34.55 -44.79 -26.98
C TYR A 2 33.54 -45.54 -27.89
N ARG A 3 32.64 -44.86 -28.64
CA ARG A 3 31.69 -45.47 -29.64
C ARG A 3 30.60 -46.43 -29.05
N MET A 4 29.54 -46.83 -29.78
CA MET A 4 29.23 -46.73 -31.23
C MET A 4 27.72 -46.70 -31.58
N ALA A 5 27.39 -46.24 -32.81
CA ALA A 5 26.18 -46.53 -33.63
C ALA A 5 24.78 -46.14 -33.09
N SER A 6 23.79 -45.58 -33.81
CA SER A 6 23.34 -45.69 -35.24
C SER A 6 22.70 -47.06 -35.56
N THR A 7 21.61 -47.22 -36.33
CA THR A 7 20.91 -46.46 -37.42
C THR A 7 19.38 -46.78 -37.32
N PHE A 8 18.40 -46.41 -38.18
CA PHE A 8 18.32 -46.18 -39.63
C PHE A 8 17.11 -45.29 -40.00
N HIS A 9 17.17 -44.65 -41.18
CA HIS A 9 16.01 -44.11 -41.93
C HIS A 9 15.50 -45.16 -42.94
N PRO A 10 14.28 -44.98 -43.46
CA PRO A 10 14.05 -45.08 -44.90
C PRO A 10 13.77 -43.72 -45.52
N GLU A 11 14.08 -43.60 -46.81
CA GLU A 11 13.83 -42.43 -47.67
C GLU A 11 12.65 -42.72 -48.59
N GLU A 12 11.95 -41.69 -49.06
CA GLU A 12 11.43 -41.72 -50.43
C GLU A 12 11.34 -40.29 -51.00
N HIS A 13 11.80 -40.09 -52.24
CA HIS A 13 11.95 -38.77 -52.85
C HIS A 13 10.74 -38.40 -53.73
N SER A 14 10.34 -37.13 -53.68
CA SER A 14 9.93 -36.41 -54.89
C SER A 14 10.41 -34.96 -54.84
N HIS A 15 11.02 -34.48 -55.93
CA HIS A 15 11.56 -33.13 -56.01
C HIS A 15 10.56 -32.16 -56.63
N ARG A 16 10.43 -30.98 -56.04
CA ARG A 16 10.15 -29.76 -56.80
C ARG A 16 10.94 -28.59 -56.21
N HIS A 17 11.69 -27.90 -57.06
CA HIS A 17 12.57 -26.80 -56.66
C HIS A 17 11.83 -25.47 -56.69
N GLU A 18 11.93 -24.71 -55.60
CA GLU A 18 12.01 -23.25 -55.62
C GLU A 18 13.15 -22.80 -54.68
N HIS A 19 13.75 -21.63 -54.94
CA HIS A 19 14.96 -21.17 -54.25
C HIS A 19 14.66 -20.07 -53.22
N GLY A 20 15.06 -20.26 -51.96
CA GLY A 20 15.04 -19.24 -50.91
C GLY A 20 15.97 -19.64 -49.73
N PRO A 21 16.90 -18.79 -49.28
CA PRO A 21 17.98 -19.21 -48.38
C PRO A 21 17.71 -19.04 -46.87
N ASN A 22 18.46 -19.80 -46.06
CA ASN A 22 18.76 -19.57 -44.63
C ASN A 22 17.61 -19.71 -43.62
N GLY A 23 16.95 -20.88 -43.59
CA GLY A 23 16.26 -21.33 -42.38
C GLY A 23 17.24 -21.77 -41.29
N ASN A 24 17.30 -21.04 -40.16
CA ASN A 24 18.14 -21.38 -39.01
C ASN A 24 17.30 -21.97 -37.87
N GLY A 25 17.25 -23.30 -37.77
CA GLY A 25 16.22 -24.08 -37.07
C GLY A 25 16.16 -24.05 -35.53
N ASN A 26 16.65 -22.98 -34.87
CA ASN A 26 16.75 -22.91 -33.39
C ASN A 26 15.70 -22.00 -32.69
N GLY A 27 14.76 -21.39 -33.44
CA GLY A 27 13.85 -20.35 -32.92
C GLY A 27 12.94 -20.74 -31.74
N LYS A 28 12.64 -22.04 -31.55
CA LYS A 28 11.74 -22.51 -30.49
C LYS A 28 12.35 -22.47 -29.08
N SER A 29 13.68 -22.43 -28.95
CA SER A 29 14.36 -22.47 -27.63
C SER A 29 14.31 -21.12 -26.89
N LEU A 30 14.53 -20.02 -27.61
CA LEU A 30 14.66 -18.68 -27.01
C LEU A 30 13.38 -18.18 -26.33
N HIS A 31 12.22 -18.42 -26.94
CA HIS A 31 10.92 -18.04 -26.38
C HIS A 31 10.60 -18.85 -25.11
N SER A 32 10.83 -20.17 -25.12
CA SER A 32 10.64 -21.06 -23.95
C SER A 32 11.56 -20.78 -22.74
N LYS A 33 12.52 -19.85 -22.89
CA LYS A 33 13.33 -19.36 -21.78
C LYS A 33 12.65 -18.18 -21.08
N HIS A 34 11.92 -17.37 -21.85
CA HIS A 34 11.44 -16.06 -21.39
C HIS A 34 10.26 -16.14 -20.41
N VAL A 35 9.28 -17.01 -20.65
CA VAL A 35 8.13 -17.18 -19.71
C VAL A 35 8.63 -17.74 -18.37
N ARG A 36 9.57 -18.68 -18.41
CA ARG A 36 10.17 -19.29 -17.20
C ARG A 36 11.00 -18.27 -16.41
N GLU A 37 11.88 -17.52 -17.07
CA GLU A 37 12.63 -16.42 -16.47
C GLU A 37 11.69 -15.38 -15.85
N TRP A 38 10.64 -14.98 -16.57
CA TRP A 38 9.65 -14.01 -16.12
C TRP A 38 8.89 -14.45 -14.86
N LEU A 39 8.57 -15.75 -14.75
CA LEU A 39 7.96 -16.32 -13.54
C LEU A 39 8.95 -16.53 -12.38
N GLY A 40 10.27 -16.42 -12.63
CA GLY A 40 11.34 -16.70 -11.67
C GLY A 40 11.75 -18.18 -11.59
N ILE A 41 11.41 -18.99 -12.61
CA ILE A 41 11.60 -20.44 -12.65
C ILE A 41 12.93 -20.77 -13.36
N GLU A 42 14.05 -20.34 -12.77
CA GLU A 42 15.38 -20.74 -13.21
C GLU A 42 15.82 -22.06 -12.54
N GLY A 43 16.22 -23.05 -13.33
CA GLY A 43 16.76 -24.34 -12.85
C GLY A 43 15.77 -25.51 -12.91
N SER A 44 15.91 -26.47 -11.99
CA SER A 44 15.03 -27.63 -11.91
C SER A 44 13.65 -27.26 -11.36
N LEU A 45 12.59 -27.62 -12.09
CA LEU A 45 11.21 -27.45 -11.65
C LEU A 45 10.89 -28.43 -10.51
N ASN A 46 11.16 -28.00 -9.28
CA ASN A 46 10.48 -28.55 -8.12
C ASN A 46 9.10 -27.89 -7.98
N TYR A 47 8.19 -28.56 -7.28
CA TYR A 47 6.79 -28.15 -7.23
C TYR A 47 6.60 -26.83 -6.45
N TYR A 48 7.49 -26.54 -5.51
CA TYR A 48 7.47 -25.30 -4.72
C TYR A 48 7.94 -24.09 -5.53
N SER A 49 8.98 -24.23 -6.35
CA SER A 49 9.44 -23.14 -7.24
C SER A 49 8.47 -22.85 -8.38
N LEU A 50 7.74 -23.84 -8.89
CA LEU A 50 6.68 -23.63 -9.90
C LEU A 50 5.53 -22.76 -9.37
N LEU A 51 5.10 -22.97 -8.12
CA LEU A 51 4.10 -22.10 -7.48
C LEU A 51 4.71 -20.76 -7.00
N GLY A 52 5.98 -20.78 -6.57
CA GLY A 52 6.65 -19.66 -5.90
C GLY A 52 6.43 -19.62 -4.38
N ILE A 53 6.20 -20.78 -3.76
CA ILE A 53 5.96 -20.92 -2.31
C ILE A 53 7.10 -21.69 -1.62
N THR A 54 7.13 -21.72 -0.29
CA THR A 54 8.02 -22.62 0.46
C THR A 54 7.30 -23.94 0.82
N PRO A 55 8.02 -25.03 1.14
CA PRO A 55 7.37 -26.24 1.66
C PRO A 55 6.60 -26.03 2.96
N ALA A 56 6.91 -25.00 3.74
CA ALA A 56 6.20 -24.67 4.97
C ALA A 56 4.85 -23.94 4.68
N ASP A 57 4.74 -23.22 3.56
CA ASP A 57 3.45 -22.70 3.09
C ASP A 57 2.55 -23.84 2.60
N ALA A 58 3.16 -24.86 1.99
CA ALA A 58 2.44 -25.99 1.41
C ALA A 58 1.83 -26.96 2.44
N ASP A 59 2.11 -26.78 3.73
CA ASP A 59 1.39 -27.50 4.79
C ASP A 59 -0.02 -26.96 5.05
N ILE A 60 -0.37 -25.81 4.44
CA ILE A 60 -1.72 -25.23 4.40
C ILE A 60 -2.27 -25.41 2.97
N PRO A 61 -3.21 -26.35 2.70
CA PRO A 61 -3.71 -26.63 1.35
C PRO A 61 -4.29 -25.40 0.64
N GLU A 62 -4.91 -24.49 1.39
CA GLU A 62 -5.47 -23.24 0.89
C GLU A 62 -4.39 -22.34 0.28
N ARG A 63 -3.17 -22.32 0.86
CA ARG A 63 -2.02 -21.56 0.30
C ARG A 63 -1.46 -22.20 -0.96
N VAL A 64 -1.47 -23.52 -1.07
CA VAL A 64 -1.07 -24.23 -2.29
C VAL A 64 -2.01 -23.83 -3.43
N HIS A 65 -3.31 -23.93 -3.19
CA HIS A 65 -4.34 -23.66 -4.18
C HIS A 65 -4.45 -22.17 -4.56
N ASP A 66 -4.37 -21.25 -3.61
CA ASP A 66 -4.33 -19.80 -3.89
C ASP A 66 -3.05 -19.42 -4.68
N ALA A 67 -1.89 -20.02 -4.38
CA ALA A 67 -0.65 -19.77 -5.12
C ALA A 67 -0.69 -20.36 -6.55
N ALA A 68 -1.27 -21.55 -6.71
CA ALA A 68 -1.54 -22.12 -8.03
C ALA A 68 -2.46 -21.22 -8.85
N THR A 69 -3.55 -20.75 -8.23
CA THR A 69 -4.50 -19.80 -8.85
C THR A 69 -3.79 -18.50 -9.25
N ASP A 70 -3.02 -17.87 -8.35
CA ASP A 70 -2.29 -16.63 -8.66
C ASP A 70 -1.23 -16.80 -9.77
N ARG A 71 -0.68 -18.01 -9.98
CA ARG A 71 0.21 -18.30 -11.13
C ARG A 71 -0.54 -18.58 -12.43
N ILE A 72 -1.68 -19.28 -12.40
CA ILE A 72 -2.55 -19.45 -13.57
C ILE A 72 -3.09 -18.08 -14.03
N VAL A 73 -3.47 -17.21 -13.10
CA VAL A 73 -3.89 -15.82 -13.38
C VAL A 73 -2.75 -14.97 -13.96
N GLN A 74 -1.48 -15.28 -13.66
CA GLN A 74 -0.32 -14.63 -14.32
C GLN A 74 -0.13 -15.13 -15.76
N LEU A 75 -0.39 -16.40 -16.02
CA LEU A 75 -0.25 -17.01 -17.36
C LEU A 75 -1.44 -16.73 -18.29
N SER A 76 -2.62 -16.38 -17.78
CA SER A 76 -3.85 -16.21 -18.57
C SER A 76 -3.71 -15.25 -19.77
N ALA A 77 -2.97 -14.15 -19.63
CA ALA A 77 -2.70 -13.20 -20.70
C ALA A 77 -1.81 -13.75 -21.84
N LEU A 78 -1.16 -14.90 -21.62
CA LEU A 78 -0.38 -15.64 -22.62
C LEU A 78 -1.18 -16.81 -23.23
N LEU A 79 -2.34 -17.18 -22.68
CA LEU A 79 -3.18 -18.31 -23.15
C LEU A 79 -4.09 -17.97 -24.35
N HIS A 80 -3.84 -16.87 -25.05
CA HIS A 80 -4.48 -16.59 -26.35
C HIS A 80 -3.75 -17.32 -27.47
N GLU A 81 -4.47 -17.98 -28.38
CA GLU A 81 -3.89 -18.82 -29.44
C GLU A 81 -2.96 -18.04 -30.42
N GLU A 82 -3.13 -16.72 -30.53
CA GLU A 82 -2.27 -15.84 -31.35
C GLU A 82 -0.93 -15.47 -30.65
N ASN A 83 -0.76 -15.81 -29.37
CA ASN A 83 0.43 -15.46 -28.61
C ASN A 83 1.59 -16.44 -28.92
N PRO A 84 2.80 -15.98 -29.29
CA PRO A 84 3.93 -16.87 -29.58
C PRO A 84 4.36 -17.76 -28.40
N ASP A 85 4.02 -17.37 -27.17
CA ASP A 85 4.33 -18.10 -25.94
C ASP A 85 3.18 -19.03 -25.47
N HIS A 86 2.06 -19.11 -26.21
CA HIS A 86 0.85 -19.86 -25.85
C HIS A 86 1.13 -21.31 -25.42
N ASP A 87 1.87 -22.07 -26.23
CA ASP A 87 2.10 -23.50 -25.98
C ASP A 87 2.92 -23.73 -24.69
N GLU A 88 3.83 -22.82 -24.35
CA GLU A 88 4.53 -22.88 -23.08
C GLU A 88 3.64 -22.40 -21.92
N ALA A 89 2.94 -21.28 -22.05
CA ALA A 89 2.03 -20.81 -21.02
C ALA A 89 0.99 -21.87 -20.64
N LYS A 90 0.49 -22.60 -21.64
CA LYS A 90 -0.39 -23.77 -21.48
C LYS A 90 0.32 -24.93 -20.81
N SER A 91 1.53 -25.29 -21.26
CA SER A 91 2.35 -26.36 -20.63
C SER A 91 2.70 -26.09 -19.16
N ILE A 92 2.95 -24.83 -18.79
CA ILE A 92 3.20 -24.40 -17.41
C ILE A 92 1.90 -24.41 -16.60
N THR A 93 0.77 -23.97 -17.17
CA THR A 93 -0.58 -24.06 -16.54
C THR A 93 -0.94 -25.52 -16.23
N ASP A 94 -0.80 -26.39 -17.22
CA ASP A 94 -0.95 -27.85 -17.12
C ASP A 94 -0.06 -28.47 -16.03
N ALA A 95 1.10 -27.88 -15.75
CA ALA A 95 2.00 -28.33 -14.69
C ALA A 95 1.56 -27.79 -13.33
N ILE A 96 1.16 -26.52 -13.23
CA ILE A 96 0.66 -25.89 -12.00
C ILE A 96 -0.56 -26.65 -11.46
N GLU A 97 -1.51 -27.02 -12.32
CA GLU A 97 -2.67 -27.84 -11.91
C GLU A 97 -2.27 -29.20 -11.32
N LYS A 98 -1.29 -29.88 -11.94
CA LYS A 98 -0.78 -31.19 -11.47
C LYS A 98 -0.04 -31.03 -10.14
N VAL A 99 0.60 -29.88 -9.92
CA VAL A 99 1.28 -29.53 -8.67
C VAL A 99 0.29 -29.23 -7.55
N ASP A 100 -0.77 -28.44 -7.79
CA ASP A 100 -1.85 -28.22 -6.80
C ASP A 100 -2.47 -29.56 -6.36
N LYS A 101 -2.88 -30.38 -7.35
CA LYS A 101 -3.42 -31.75 -7.16
C LYS A 101 -2.42 -32.75 -6.56
N CYS A 102 -1.19 -32.34 -6.23
CA CYS A 102 -0.17 -33.12 -5.55
C CYS A 102 0.23 -32.54 -4.19
N LEU A 103 0.38 -31.22 -4.06
CA LEU A 103 0.78 -30.56 -2.82
C LEU A 103 -0.40 -30.35 -1.85
N SER A 104 -1.62 -30.19 -2.36
CA SER A 104 -2.85 -30.04 -1.56
C SER A 104 -3.32 -31.37 -0.94
N ASP A 105 -2.87 -32.52 -1.46
CA ASP A 105 -3.05 -33.85 -0.86
C ASP A 105 -1.85 -34.17 0.07
N PRO A 106 -2.05 -34.33 1.39
CA PRO A 106 -0.94 -34.53 2.33
C PRO A 106 -0.08 -35.79 2.08
N GLU A 107 -0.67 -36.88 1.59
CA GLU A 107 0.05 -38.13 1.33
C GLU A 107 0.83 -38.05 0.02
N ARG A 108 0.30 -37.36 -1.01
CA ARG A 108 1.05 -37.03 -2.22
C ARG A 108 2.19 -36.05 -1.93
N ARG A 109 1.94 -34.97 -1.17
CA ARG A 109 2.97 -34.00 -0.73
C ARG A 109 4.10 -34.69 0.02
N LYS A 110 3.77 -35.63 0.92
CA LYS A 110 4.73 -36.43 1.69
C LYS A 110 5.60 -37.34 0.79
N ARG A 111 5.01 -38.05 -0.18
CA ARG A 111 5.74 -38.87 -1.16
C ARG A 111 6.61 -38.01 -2.09
N TYR A 112 6.09 -36.86 -2.52
CA TYR A 112 6.83 -35.89 -3.31
C TYR A 112 8.06 -35.37 -2.54
N ASN A 113 7.90 -34.97 -1.28
CA ASN A 113 9.00 -34.54 -0.42
C ASN A 113 10.05 -35.64 -0.21
N GLN A 114 9.62 -36.89 0.02
CA GLN A 114 10.55 -38.03 0.12
C GLN A 114 11.36 -38.21 -1.18
N SER A 115 10.73 -38.09 -2.35
CA SER A 115 11.40 -38.18 -3.65
C SER A 115 12.35 -36.99 -3.90
N LEU A 116 11.90 -35.77 -3.61
CA LEU A 116 12.69 -34.54 -3.75
C LEU A 116 13.94 -34.58 -2.86
N PHE A 117 13.80 -34.98 -1.60
CA PHE A 117 14.90 -35.07 -0.64
C PHE A 117 15.87 -36.22 -0.93
N ALA A 118 15.40 -37.30 -1.57
CA ALA A 118 16.27 -38.38 -2.05
C ALA A 118 17.08 -37.98 -3.30
N GLN A 119 16.55 -37.08 -4.14
CA GLN A 119 17.25 -36.54 -5.31
C GLN A 119 18.16 -35.35 -4.96
N HIS A 120 17.76 -34.55 -3.97
CA HIS A 120 18.40 -33.31 -3.54
C HIS A 120 18.67 -33.31 -2.02
N PRO A 121 19.64 -34.10 -1.52
CA PRO A 121 19.96 -34.16 -0.10
C PRO A 121 20.44 -32.80 0.47
N GLU A 122 20.98 -31.91 -0.36
CA GLU A 122 21.34 -30.54 0.01
C GLU A 122 20.14 -29.70 0.46
N LEU A 123 18.95 -29.96 -0.11
CA LEU A 123 17.72 -29.26 0.26
C LEU A 123 17.17 -29.72 1.63
N VAL A 124 17.59 -30.89 2.13
CA VAL A 124 17.14 -31.40 3.44
C VAL A 124 17.56 -30.45 4.56
N ALA A 125 18.81 -29.99 4.57
CA ALA A 125 19.30 -29.05 5.59
C ALA A 125 18.61 -27.67 5.47
N PHE A 126 18.36 -27.22 4.23
CA PHE A 126 17.67 -25.96 3.96
C PHE A 126 16.21 -26.00 4.45
N TYR A 127 15.46 -27.08 4.19
CA TYR A 127 14.06 -27.14 4.60
C TYR A 127 13.85 -27.57 6.06
N GLN A 128 14.70 -28.42 6.64
CA GLN A 128 14.63 -28.78 8.06
C GLN A 128 14.87 -27.57 8.97
N THR A 129 15.77 -26.65 8.59
CA THR A 129 16.02 -25.41 9.37
C THR A 129 14.87 -24.41 9.29
N HIS A 130 14.02 -24.47 8.24
CA HIS A 130 12.81 -23.66 8.15
C HIS A 130 11.61 -24.29 8.89
N THR A 131 11.37 -25.59 8.77
CA THR A 131 10.28 -26.28 9.50
C THR A 131 10.52 -26.29 11.01
N THR A 132 11.74 -26.54 11.46
CA THR A 132 12.08 -26.41 12.90
C THR A 132 11.88 -25.00 13.43
N ARG A 133 12.12 -23.95 12.64
CA ARG A 133 11.85 -22.55 13.06
C ARG A 133 10.36 -22.29 13.30
N SER A 134 9.49 -22.90 12.50
CA SER A 134 8.03 -22.83 12.68
C SER A 134 7.57 -23.66 13.87
N ALA A 135 8.06 -24.90 14.00
CA ALA A 135 7.75 -25.79 15.12
C ALA A 135 8.23 -25.23 16.48
N VAL A 136 9.38 -24.55 16.52
CA VAL A 136 9.89 -23.86 17.72
C VAL A 136 9.07 -22.60 18.04
N ALA A 137 8.51 -21.91 17.04
CA ALA A 137 7.57 -20.81 17.28
C ALA A 137 6.23 -21.29 17.86
N GLN A 138 5.81 -22.52 17.55
CA GLN A 138 4.59 -23.15 18.08
C GLN A 138 4.79 -23.90 19.41
N ASN A 139 6.01 -24.34 19.72
CA ASN A 139 6.34 -25.15 20.91
C ASN A 139 7.39 -24.49 21.81
N LEU A 140 7.45 -23.16 21.82
CA LEU A 140 8.16 -22.44 22.88
C LEU A 140 7.34 -22.63 24.18
N PRO A 141 7.87 -23.28 25.22
CA PRO A 141 7.17 -23.31 26.50
C PRO A 141 7.05 -21.87 27.03
N GLU A 142 5.96 -21.56 27.72
CA GLU A 142 5.81 -20.25 28.35
C GLU A 142 6.99 -19.98 29.29
N HIS A 143 7.85 -19.03 28.90
CA HIS A 143 8.84 -18.50 29.81
C HIS A 143 8.11 -17.73 30.90
N THR A 144 7.84 -18.42 32.01
CA THR A 144 7.39 -17.82 33.27
C THR A 144 8.47 -16.87 33.78
N VAL A 145 8.44 -15.64 33.28
CA VAL A 145 9.28 -14.55 33.77
C VAL A 145 8.92 -14.31 35.23
N GLU A 146 9.80 -14.75 36.13
CA GLU A 146 9.63 -14.63 37.57
C GLU A 146 9.50 -13.16 37.96
N GLN A 147 8.26 -12.67 38.08
CA GLN A 147 7.96 -11.28 38.41
C GLN A 147 8.42 -10.95 39.84
N LYS A 148 9.66 -10.45 39.96
CA LYS A 148 10.24 -9.98 41.22
C LYS A 148 9.55 -8.70 41.70
N LYS A 149 8.45 -8.93 42.42
CA LYS A 149 7.40 -8.04 42.94
C LYS A 149 7.86 -6.60 43.23
N PRO A 150 7.58 -5.61 42.36
CA PRO A 150 7.91 -4.20 42.66
C PRO A 150 7.15 -3.67 43.89
N LEU A 151 5.94 -4.19 44.15
CA LEU A 151 5.12 -3.83 45.31
C LEU A 151 5.82 -4.05 46.66
N GLN A 152 6.69 -5.06 46.80
CA GLN A 152 7.45 -5.28 48.04
C GLN A 152 8.52 -4.20 48.27
N ARG A 153 9.12 -3.65 47.20
CA ARG A 153 10.02 -2.49 47.31
C ARG A 153 9.27 -1.23 47.69
N ILE A 154 8.07 -1.01 47.14
CA ILE A 154 7.21 0.12 47.50
C ILE A 154 6.81 0.03 48.98
N ALA A 155 6.33 -1.13 49.45
CA ALA A 155 6.00 -1.36 50.85
C ALA A 155 7.20 -1.13 51.79
N ALA A 156 8.39 -1.63 51.43
CA ALA A 156 9.61 -1.42 52.22
C ALA A 156 10.10 0.04 52.21
N TRP A 157 9.87 0.78 51.13
CA TRP A 157 10.23 2.20 51.01
C TRP A 157 9.28 3.11 51.80
N VAL A 158 7.97 2.86 51.74
CA VAL A 158 6.96 3.55 52.58
C VAL A 158 7.25 3.31 54.06
N LYS A 159 7.55 2.06 54.45
CA LYS A 159 7.89 1.69 55.83
C LYS A 159 9.22 2.29 56.34
N LYS A 160 10.03 2.89 55.46
CA LYS A 160 11.27 3.63 55.81
C LYS A 160 11.13 5.15 55.82
N ASN A 161 10.05 5.73 55.28
CA ASN A 161 9.94 7.18 55.07
C ASN A 161 8.61 7.78 55.60
N PRO A 162 8.26 7.59 56.90
CA PRO A 162 6.94 7.94 57.44
C PRO A 162 6.57 9.44 57.33
N LEU A 163 7.57 10.33 57.26
CA LEU A 163 7.36 11.78 57.10
C LEU A 163 6.83 12.18 55.71
N VAL A 164 7.06 11.39 54.66
CA VAL A 164 6.64 11.74 53.28
C VAL A 164 5.14 11.48 53.08
N THR A 165 4.58 10.49 53.77
CA THR A 165 3.16 10.13 53.70
C THR A 165 2.21 11.12 54.38
N GLY A 166 2.70 12.02 55.25
CA GLY A 166 1.86 12.97 55.98
C GLY A 166 1.24 14.08 55.13
N ILE A 167 1.90 14.46 54.02
CA ILE A 167 1.50 15.62 53.20
C ILE A 167 0.41 15.24 52.17
N SER A 168 0.48 14.04 51.60
CA SER A 168 -0.48 13.58 50.57
C SER A 168 -1.90 13.32 51.10
N ALA A 169 -2.06 13.07 52.40
CA ALA A 169 -3.35 12.77 53.02
C ALA A 169 -4.30 13.98 53.11
N ALA A 170 -3.75 15.21 53.15
CA ALA A 170 -4.54 16.43 53.32
C ALA A 170 -5.30 16.86 52.05
N VAL A 171 -4.82 16.47 50.86
CA VAL A 171 -5.36 16.95 49.58
C VAL A 171 -6.57 16.12 49.10
N LEU A 172 -6.66 14.84 49.49
CA LEU A 172 -7.72 13.92 49.04
C LEU A 172 -8.96 13.89 49.96
N ALA A 173 -8.93 14.58 51.11
CA ALA A 173 -10.08 14.66 52.02
C ALA A 173 -11.18 15.67 51.57
N GLY A 174 -10.91 16.47 50.54
CA GLY A 174 -11.81 17.54 50.07
C GLY A 174 -12.95 17.12 49.13
N SER A 175 -13.08 15.83 48.79
CA SER A 175 -13.96 15.35 47.70
C SER A 175 -14.83 14.15 48.09
N GLY A 176 -15.58 14.29 49.17
CA GLY A 176 -16.85 13.57 49.30
C GLY A 176 -17.94 14.23 48.41
N ALA A 177 -19.10 13.62 48.18
CA ALA A 177 -19.51 12.23 48.39
C ALA A 177 -20.83 12.00 47.63
N LEU A 178 -21.06 10.81 47.05
CA LEU A 178 -22.41 10.39 46.65
C LEU A 178 -22.53 8.86 46.57
N PHE A 179 -23.71 8.36 46.97
CA PHE A 179 -24.20 6.98 46.94
C PHE A 179 -23.34 5.84 47.53
N MET A 180 -23.76 5.46 48.75
CA MET A 180 -23.58 4.14 49.35
C MET A 180 -24.93 3.39 49.38
N ALA A 181 -24.89 2.12 49.78
CA ALA A 181 -25.98 1.13 49.86
C ALA A 181 -26.38 0.49 48.51
N THR A 182 -26.69 -0.82 48.42
CA THR A 182 -26.96 -1.80 49.50
C THR A 182 -26.13 -3.10 49.42
N ARG A 183 -25.80 -3.66 50.59
CA ARG A 183 -25.57 -5.09 50.89
C ARG A 183 -26.32 -5.41 52.19
N PRO A 184 -26.92 -6.60 52.36
CA PRO A 184 -26.26 -7.69 53.12
C PRO A 184 -26.71 -9.12 52.64
N HIS A 185 -26.36 -10.29 53.20
CA HIS A 185 -25.38 -10.73 54.22
C HIS A 185 -24.91 -12.19 53.93
N GLU A 186 -24.21 -12.80 54.90
CA GLU A 186 -23.81 -14.23 55.10
C GLU A 186 -22.37 -14.58 54.62
N THR A 187 -21.37 -14.97 55.43
CA THR A 187 -21.16 -15.89 56.60
C THR A 187 -20.97 -17.36 56.22
N ALA A 188 -20.04 -18.15 56.80
CA ALA A 188 -18.85 -17.92 57.66
C ALA A 188 -18.05 -19.26 57.80
N LYS A 189 -16.98 -19.29 58.62
CA LYS A 189 -16.01 -20.41 58.91
C LYS A 189 -14.87 -20.52 57.86
N GLN A 190 -13.56 -20.54 58.14
CA GLN A 190 -12.74 -20.86 59.34
C GLN A 190 -12.68 -22.39 59.63
N SER A 191 -11.55 -23.07 59.83
CA SER A 191 -10.30 -22.70 60.52
C SER A 191 -9.06 -23.52 60.08
N ASP A 192 -7.84 -22.96 60.21
CA ASP A 192 -6.63 -23.47 60.93
C ASP A 192 -6.13 -24.95 60.82
N VAL A 193 -4.85 -25.33 61.03
CA VAL A 193 -3.50 -24.76 60.82
C VAL A 193 -2.43 -25.88 60.99
N SER A 194 -1.30 -25.80 60.28
CA SER A 194 0.03 -26.46 60.44
C SER A 194 0.27 -27.73 61.31
N ALA A 195 1.06 -28.70 60.79
CA ALA A 195 2.41 -29.10 61.28
C ALA A 195 2.79 -30.61 61.31
N ALA A 196 3.96 -30.91 60.70
CA ALA A 196 5.08 -31.73 61.21
C ALA A 196 5.07 -33.30 61.32
N VAL A 197 5.92 -33.90 60.47
CA VAL A 197 7.07 -34.81 60.81
C VAL A 197 6.88 -36.33 61.05
N ALA A 198 7.67 -37.10 60.28
CA ALA A 198 8.25 -38.45 60.47
C ALA A 198 7.38 -39.73 60.51
N HIS A 199 7.64 -40.64 59.57
CA HIS A 199 8.26 -41.94 59.86
C HIS A 199 8.91 -42.60 58.60
N MET A 200 9.90 -43.47 58.83
CA MET A 200 10.62 -44.36 57.89
C MET A 200 11.06 -45.62 58.70
N PRO A 201 11.69 -46.68 58.12
CA PRO A 201 12.26 -46.89 56.76
C PRO A 201 11.41 -47.88 55.91
N GLU A 202 11.85 -48.66 54.88
CA GLU A 202 13.13 -49.05 54.23
C GLU A 202 12.82 -49.42 52.72
N SER A 203 13.63 -49.98 51.78
CA SER A 203 14.92 -50.69 51.75
C SER A 203 15.72 -50.52 50.42
N GLU A 204 16.94 -51.06 50.41
CA GLU A 204 17.75 -51.74 49.35
C GLU A 204 17.16 -52.03 47.94
N THR A 205 17.91 -52.14 46.81
CA THR A 205 19.35 -51.91 46.47
C THR A 205 19.57 -51.63 44.95
N LEU A 206 20.83 -51.31 44.55
CA LEU A 206 21.37 -51.04 43.19
C LEU A 206 21.82 -52.35 42.45
N PRO A 207 22.54 -52.39 41.28
CA PRO A 207 22.98 -51.37 40.29
C PRO A 207 22.68 -51.72 38.78
N PRO A 208 23.10 -50.90 37.77
CA PRO A 208 22.83 -51.13 36.33
C PRO A 208 23.94 -51.83 35.52
N ALA A 209 23.70 -52.15 34.23
CA ALA A 209 24.65 -52.83 33.33
C ALA A 209 24.83 -52.16 31.94
N THR A 210 26.00 -52.43 31.34
CA THR A 210 26.68 -51.74 30.22
C THR A 210 26.21 -52.15 28.81
N ILE A 211 26.56 -51.34 27.80
CA ILE A 211 26.39 -51.62 26.35
C ILE A 211 27.59 -52.44 25.82
N GLU A 212 27.33 -53.46 25.00
CA GLU A 212 28.37 -54.14 24.19
C GLU A 212 28.01 -54.25 22.70
N LYS A 213 29.01 -54.60 21.89
CA LYS A 213 29.02 -54.66 20.42
C LYS A 213 29.90 -55.83 19.97
N PRO A 214 29.44 -56.65 19.01
CA PRO A 214 30.36 -57.14 17.98
C PRO A 214 29.73 -57.11 16.57
N ALA A 215 30.40 -57.71 15.57
CA ALA A 215 30.02 -57.65 14.16
C ALA A 215 30.54 -58.85 13.34
N LYS A 216 30.08 -58.90 12.07
CA LYS A 216 30.64 -59.60 10.89
C LYS A 216 30.13 -61.04 10.59
N ALA A 217 30.21 -61.39 9.31
CA ALA A 217 29.56 -62.54 8.64
C ALA A 217 30.51 -63.76 8.44
N PRO A 218 30.02 -64.82 7.77
CA PRO A 218 30.60 -65.19 6.46
C PRO A 218 29.60 -65.68 5.37
N ASP A 219 30.11 -65.94 4.17
CA ASP A 219 29.41 -66.37 2.94
C ASP A 219 28.95 -67.85 2.88
N SER A 220 28.00 -68.16 1.99
CA SER A 220 28.06 -69.32 1.06
C SER A 220 26.90 -69.35 0.02
N THR A 221 27.10 -70.05 -1.11
CA THR A 221 26.18 -70.24 -2.27
C THR A 221 26.60 -71.49 -3.09
N PRO A 222 25.83 -72.00 -4.10
CA PRO A 222 24.49 -71.63 -4.61
C PRO A 222 23.45 -72.73 -4.26
N PRO A 223 22.69 -73.50 -5.11
CA PRO A 223 22.60 -73.65 -6.59
C PRO A 223 21.21 -73.43 -7.26
N ILE A 224 21.27 -72.92 -8.50
CA ILE A 224 20.46 -73.15 -9.74
C ILE A 224 19.17 -74.01 -9.68
N ALA A 225 18.04 -73.48 -10.22
CA ALA A 225 17.16 -74.15 -11.23
C ALA A 225 15.93 -73.31 -11.75
N THR A 226 16.11 -72.57 -12.85
CA THR A 226 15.18 -72.36 -14.02
C THR A 226 13.67 -71.93 -13.86
N PRO A 227 13.02 -71.38 -14.92
CA PRO A 227 11.90 -70.42 -14.76
C PRO A 227 10.52 -70.84 -15.31
N VAL A 228 9.51 -69.99 -15.08
CA VAL A 228 8.21 -69.94 -15.79
C VAL A 228 8.04 -68.57 -16.45
N ALA A 229 7.46 -68.52 -17.66
CA ALA A 229 7.27 -67.29 -18.43
C ALA A 229 5.80 -66.85 -18.49
N VAL A 230 5.57 -65.54 -18.60
CA VAL A 230 4.30 -64.94 -19.04
C VAL A 230 4.62 -63.90 -20.11
N ASN A 231 3.81 -63.86 -21.17
CA ASN A 231 4.10 -63.11 -22.40
C ASN A 231 3.23 -61.84 -22.52
N VAL A 232 3.71 -60.82 -23.24
CA VAL A 232 3.03 -59.52 -23.43
C VAL A 232 2.89 -59.22 -24.93
N PRO A 233 1.67 -58.96 -25.45
CA PRO A 233 1.48 -58.41 -26.79
C PRO A 233 1.29 -56.87 -26.75
N SER A 234 1.88 -56.19 -27.73
CA SER A 234 1.70 -54.75 -28.01
C SER A 234 0.66 -54.52 -29.13
N PRO A 235 0.17 -53.28 -29.35
CA PRO A 235 -1.02 -53.01 -30.17
C PRO A 235 -0.75 -52.77 -31.66
N VAL A 236 -1.82 -52.82 -32.46
CA VAL A 236 -1.91 -52.34 -33.86
C VAL A 236 -3.27 -51.63 -34.02
N ALA A 237 -3.37 -50.62 -34.90
CA ALA A 237 -4.57 -49.81 -35.12
C ALA A 237 -4.88 -49.58 -36.61
N ALA A 238 -6.17 -49.48 -36.97
CA ALA A 238 -6.68 -48.88 -38.21
C ALA A 238 -8.20 -48.59 -38.09
N ALA A 239 -8.72 -47.68 -38.93
CA ALA A 239 -10.12 -47.24 -39.04
C ALA A 239 -10.76 -47.81 -40.36
N PRO A 240 -11.95 -47.41 -40.91
CA PRO A 240 -12.87 -46.31 -40.56
C PRO A 240 -14.39 -46.67 -40.55
N ALA A 241 -15.27 -45.65 -40.59
CA ALA A 241 -16.75 -45.72 -40.49
C ALA A 241 -17.50 -46.05 -41.81
N PRO A 242 -18.85 -46.19 -41.78
CA PRO A 242 -19.70 -45.06 -42.22
C PRO A 242 -21.01 -44.83 -41.42
N GLU A 243 -21.93 -44.00 -41.97
CA GLU A 243 -23.07 -43.31 -41.35
C GLU A 243 -24.42 -44.09 -41.21
N PRO A 244 -25.40 -43.59 -40.42
CA PRO A 244 -26.68 -44.25 -40.13
C PRO A 244 -27.90 -43.73 -40.94
N LYS A 245 -29.00 -44.49 -41.00
CA LYS A 245 -30.41 -44.04 -41.23
C LYS A 245 -31.44 -45.13 -40.85
N PRO A 246 -32.79 -44.91 -40.87
CA PRO A 246 -33.64 -45.27 -39.72
C PRO A 246 -34.86 -46.16 -40.06
N GLU A 247 -35.64 -46.58 -39.05
CA GLU A 247 -37.08 -46.85 -39.26
C GLU A 247 -37.95 -46.70 -38.00
N LYS A 248 -39.27 -46.93 -38.11
CA LYS A 248 -40.32 -46.40 -37.20
C LYS A 248 -41.32 -47.53 -36.75
N PRO A 249 -42.63 -47.36 -36.40
CA PRO A 249 -43.19 -48.01 -35.19
C PRO A 249 -44.41 -48.94 -35.37
N ALA A 250 -44.78 -49.65 -34.30
CA ALA A 250 -46.12 -50.19 -33.97
C ALA A 250 -46.22 -50.25 -32.42
N GLU A 251 -47.25 -49.81 -31.69
CA GLU A 251 -48.72 -50.03 -31.72
C GLU A 251 -49.23 -51.30 -31.00
N THR A 252 -49.69 -51.11 -29.74
CA THR A 252 -51.02 -51.49 -29.15
C THR A 252 -51.45 -53.00 -29.13
N PRO A 253 -52.35 -53.54 -28.24
CA PRO A 253 -53.33 -52.85 -27.36
C PRO A 253 -53.69 -53.42 -25.95
N ALA A 254 -54.53 -52.66 -25.21
CA ALA A 254 -55.64 -53.05 -24.28
C ALA A 254 -55.42 -54.07 -23.12
N GLU A 255 -55.52 -53.67 -21.82
CA GLU A 255 -56.71 -53.61 -20.92
C GLU A 255 -57.04 -54.94 -20.15
N PRO A 256 -57.99 -55.02 -19.17
CA PRO A 256 -58.05 -54.26 -17.89
C PRO A 256 -58.37 -55.16 -16.65
N VAL A 257 -58.01 -54.74 -15.42
CA VAL A 257 -58.46 -55.38 -14.14
C VAL A 257 -58.71 -54.33 -13.03
N ALA A 258 -59.58 -54.63 -12.05
CA ALA A 258 -60.25 -53.64 -11.19
C ALA A 258 -60.13 -53.86 -9.66
N VAL A 259 -60.21 -52.73 -8.92
CA VAL A 259 -60.81 -52.49 -7.57
C VAL A 259 -60.54 -53.46 -6.39
N ALA A 260 -59.80 -52.96 -5.38
CA ALA A 260 -59.98 -53.14 -3.92
C ALA A 260 -58.78 -52.51 -3.15
N SER A 261 -58.83 -52.04 -1.90
CA SER A 261 -59.90 -51.56 -1.00
C SER A 261 -59.26 -50.74 0.16
N LEU A 262 -60.01 -49.82 0.77
CA LEU A 262 -59.54 -49.01 1.92
C LEU A 262 -59.61 -49.77 3.28
N PRO A 263 -58.67 -49.50 4.21
CA PRO A 263 -58.88 -49.67 5.65
C PRO A 263 -59.23 -48.34 6.35
N THR A 264 -60.12 -48.41 7.34
CA THR A 264 -60.69 -47.28 8.12
C THR A 264 -59.81 -46.95 9.35
N PRO A 265 -59.70 -45.69 9.82
CA PRO A 265 -58.78 -45.30 10.90
C PRO A 265 -59.19 -45.79 12.31
N ALA A 266 -58.21 -45.84 13.21
CA ALA A 266 -58.37 -46.27 14.60
C ALA A 266 -58.65 -45.10 15.56
N THR A 267 -59.52 -45.33 16.55
CA THR A 267 -59.98 -44.34 17.55
C THR A 267 -59.14 -44.37 18.82
N VAL A 268 -58.72 -43.19 19.32
CA VAL A 268 -58.08 -42.99 20.64
C VAL A 268 -58.72 -41.74 21.30
N PRO A 269 -58.96 -41.71 22.64
CA PRO A 269 -60.13 -41.00 23.17
C PRO A 269 -59.90 -39.57 23.71
N ALA A 270 -61.00 -38.95 24.15
CA ALA A 270 -61.10 -37.57 24.60
C ALA A 270 -60.30 -37.23 25.87
N LYS A 271 -60.00 -35.92 26.02
CA LYS A 271 -59.41 -35.29 27.20
C LYS A 271 -60.42 -34.24 27.75
N PRO A 272 -60.64 -34.13 29.07
CA PRO A 272 -61.76 -33.36 29.62
C PRO A 272 -61.55 -31.84 29.66
N GLU A 273 -62.69 -31.16 29.67
CA GLU A 273 -62.89 -29.71 29.78
C GLU A 273 -62.87 -29.24 31.25
N ILE A 274 -62.08 -28.20 31.56
CA ILE A 274 -62.20 -27.40 32.79
C ILE A 274 -61.94 -25.93 32.42
N ALA A 275 -62.77 -25.02 32.94
CA ALA A 275 -62.72 -23.58 32.68
C ALA A 275 -61.92 -22.81 33.76
N PRO A 276 -62.08 -21.47 33.92
CA PRO A 276 -61.17 -20.49 33.33
C PRO A 276 -60.19 -19.88 34.32
N ALA A 277 -59.07 -19.36 33.82
CA ALA A 277 -58.09 -18.57 34.57
C ALA A 277 -58.10 -17.09 34.16
N SER A 278 -57.76 -16.21 35.10
CA SER A 278 -57.82 -14.74 34.98
C SER A 278 -56.98 -14.15 33.84
N PRO A 279 -57.35 -12.97 33.30
CA PRO A 279 -56.56 -12.31 32.26
C PRO A 279 -55.17 -11.90 32.77
N ALA A 280 -54.14 -12.29 32.02
CA ALA A 280 -52.82 -11.68 32.15
C ALA A 280 -52.89 -10.20 31.72
N PRO A 281 -52.12 -9.29 32.35
CA PRO A 281 -52.09 -7.89 31.95
C PRO A 281 -51.58 -7.77 30.51
N ALA A 282 -52.18 -6.85 29.74
CA ALA A 282 -51.81 -6.62 28.35
C ALA A 282 -50.33 -6.21 28.24
N GLN A 283 -49.52 -7.09 27.67
CA GLN A 283 -48.16 -6.78 27.26
C GLN A 283 -48.24 -5.65 26.22
N PRO A 284 -47.58 -4.49 26.42
CA PRO A 284 -47.63 -3.41 25.46
C PRO A 284 -47.18 -3.90 24.09
N ALA A 285 -47.95 -3.60 23.05
CA ALA A 285 -47.54 -3.89 21.69
C ALA A 285 -46.31 -3.03 21.36
N GLU A 286 -45.12 -3.64 21.43
CA GLU A 286 -43.87 -2.97 21.06
C GLU A 286 -43.96 -2.54 19.59
N ALA A 287 -44.09 -1.22 19.40
CA ALA A 287 -44.16 -0.64 18.07
C ALA A 287 -42.85 -0.97 17.35
N LYS A 288 -42.96 -1.73 16.24
CA LYS A 288 -41.83 -2.04 15.36
C LYS A 288 -41.43 -0.81 14.54
N THR A 289 -41.02 0.26 15.22
CA THR A 289 -40.26 1.36 14.62
C THR A 289 -38.82 0.91 14.35
N SER A 290 -38.68 -0.07 13.45
CA SER A 290 -37.45 -0.21 12.68
C SER A 290 -37.36 1.03 11.80
N VAL A 291 -36.56 2.01 12.20
CA VAL A 291 -36.21 3.14 11.33
C VAL A 291 -35.14 2.65 10.36
N GLU A 292 -35.57 1.75 9.49
CA GLU A 292 -34.79 1.30 8.35
C GLU A 292 -34.70 2.49 7.40
N GLN A 293 -33.50 3.08 7.33
CA GLN A 293 -33.20 4.16 6.40
C GLN A 293 -33.09 3.59 4.99
N ASN A 294 -34.24 3.21 4.44
CA ASN A 294 -34.38 2.95 3.01
C ASN A 294 -33.87 4.22 2.29
N PRO A 295 -32.81 4.14 1.47
CA PRO A 295 -32.33 5.31 0.75
C PRO A 295 -33.49 5.89 -0.07
N ALA A 296 -33.56 7.21 -0.17
CA ALA A 296 -34.63 7.87 -0.91
C ALA A 296 -34.67 7.29 -2.33
N ALA A 297 -35.83 6.75 -2.74
CA ALA A 297 -35.94 6.02 -3.98
C ALA A 297 -35.47 6.90 -5.15
N ARG A 298 -34.45 6.43 -5.87
CA ARG A 298 -33.89 7.12 -7.03
C ARG A 298 -34.98 7.32 -8.08
N LEU A 299 -34.90 8.43 -8.80
CA LEU A 299 -35.87 8.79 -9.81
C LEU A 299 -35.71 7.90 -11.05
N PRO A 300 -36.80 7.53 -11.74
CA PRO A 300 -36.71 6.89 -13.04
C PRO A 300 -35.93 7.78 -14.01
N MET A 301 -34.99 7.21 -14.76
CA MET A 301 -34.29 7.91 -15.84
C MET A 301 -35.30 8.50 -16.85
N PRO A 302 -35.35 9.83 -17.06
CA PRO A 302 -36.36 10.46 -17.91
C PRO A 302 -36.33 9.96 -19.36
N THR A 303 -37.50 9.74 -19.93
CA THR A 303 -37.65 9.19 -21.28
C THR A 303 -37.15 10.14 -22.36
N ALA A 304 -36.92 9.61 -23.56
CA ALA A 304 -36.54 10.41 -24.73
C ALA A 304 -37.61 11.46 -25.13
N GLU A 305 -38.87 11.27 -24.74
CA GLU A 305 -39.96 12.24 -24.96
C GLU A 305 -39.94 13.35 -23.92
N GLU A 306 -39.75 13.02 -22.63
CA GLU A 306 -39.61 14.00 -21.54
C GLU A 306 -38.33 14.85 -21.67
N LEU A 307 -37.26 14.28 -22.24
CA LEU A 307 -36.03 15.01 -22.56
C LEU A 307 -36.10 15.81 -23.86
N ALA A 308 -37.14 15.64 -24.69
CA ALA A 308 -37.25 16.32 -25.98
C ALA A 308 -37.30 17.86 -25.89
N PRO A 309 -38.02 18.50 -24.93
CA PRO A 309 -38.00 19.95 -24.73
C PRO A 309 -36.60 20.49 -24.38
N PHE A 310 -35.80 19.70 -23.67
CA PHE A 310 -34.45 20.07 -23.21
C PHE A 310 -33.35 19.72 -24.22
N LYS A 311 -33.68 19.14 -25.37
CA LYS A 311 -32.70 18.70 -26.38
C LYS A 311 -31.77 19.82 -26.86
N ASP A 312 -32.27 21.04 -26.98
CA ASP A 312 -31.51 22.22 -27.39
C ASP A 312 -30.98 23.06 -26.21
N LEU A 313 -31.12 22.60 -24.97
CA LEU A 313 -30.64 23.29 -23.76
C LEU A 313 -29.13 23.60 -23.82
N HIS A 314 -28.35 22.69 -24.41
CA HIS A 314 -26.91 22.87 -24.66
C HIS A 314 -26.56 24.05 -25.59
N LYS A 315 -27.54 24.56 -26.36
CA LYS A 315 -27.42 25.74 -27.23
C LYS A 315 -27.94 27.03 -26.57
N SER A 316 -28.52 26.95 -25.38
CA SER A 316 -29.08 28.13 -24.72
C SER A 316 -27.99 29.18 -24.47
N PRO A 317 -28.19 30.45 -24.87
CA PRO A 317 -27.20 31.51 -24.60
C PRO A 317 -26.98 31.72 -23.10
N THR A 318 -27.99 31.46 -22.25
CA THR A 318 -27.85 31.56 -20.78
C THR A 318 -26.92 30.49 -20.20
N LEU A 319 -26.84 29.30 -20.82
CA LEU A 319 -25.88 28.27 -20.42
C LEU A 319 -24.56 28.38 -21.20
N ALA A 320 -24.52 29.11 -22.32
CA ALA A 320 -23.31 29.28 -23.12
C ALA A 320 -22.18 29.94 -22.30
N GLU A 321 -22.51 30.90 -21.44
CA GLU A 321 -21.54 31.66 -20.63
C GLU A 321 -21.09 30.91 -19.36
N LEU A 322 -21.88 29.97 -18.85
CA LEU A 322 -21.63 29.29 -17.57
C LEU A 322 -20.52 28.23 -17.60
N SER A 323 -19.89 28.01 -16.46
CA SER A 323 -19.01 26.87 -16.20
C SER A 323 -19.82 25.59 -15.93
N ALA A 324 -19.18 24.42 -16.09
CA ALA A 324 -19.81 23.14 -15.78
C ALA A 324 -20.27 23.08 -14.30
N ARG A 325 -19.51 23.67 -13.37
CA ARG A 325 -19.88 23.75 -11.95
C ARG A 325 -21.15 24.55 -11.71
N GLU A 326 -21.32 25.71 -12.35
CA GLU A 326 -22.55 26.51 -12.21
C GLU A 326 -23.77 25.78 -12.79
N ILE A 327 -23.57 24.98 -13.84
CA ILE A 327 -24.62 24.13 -14.43
C ILE A 327 -24.96 22.95 -13.48
N LEU A 328 -24.00 22.42 -12.71
CA LEU A 328 -24.28 21.44 -11.64
C LEU A 328 -25.08 22.04 -10.49
N GLU A 329 -24.74 23.25 -10.02
CA GLU A 329 -25.56 23.91 -8.99
C GLU A 329 -27.00 24.17 -9.49
N GLN A 330 -27.19 24.44 -10.79
CA GLN A 330 -28.53 24.51 -11.40
C GLN A 330 -29.21 23.15 -11.49
N ALA A 331 -28.49 22.08 -11.84
CA ALA A 331 -29.04 20.72 -11.85
C ALA A 331 -29.56 20.32 -10.46
N ARG A 332 -28.77 20.56 -9.40
CA ARG A 332 -29.15 20.33 -8.00
C ARG A 332 -30.35 21.18 -7.54
N ALA A 333 -30.51 22.38 -8.11
CA ALA A 333 -31.58 23.32 -7.75
C ALA A 333 -32.90 23.09 -8.50
N SER A 334 -32.87 22.39 -9.65
CA SER A 334 -34.08 22.03 -10.38
C SER A 334 -34.94 21.02 -9.60
N ARG A 335 -36.23 21.03 -9.91
CA ARG A 335 -37.25 20.11 -9.36
C ARG A 335 -37.93 19.27 -10.44
N ASP A 336 -37.59 19.50 -11.71
CA ASP A 336 -38.03 18.69 -12.83
C ASP A 336 -36.94 17.65 -13.11
N ALA A 337 -37.29 16.38 -13.03
CA ALA A 337 -36.38 15.26 -13.29
C ALA A 337 -35.77 15.33 -14.71
N ALA A 338 -36.55 15.77 -15.70
CA ALA A 338 -36.10 15.88 -17.09
C ALA A 338 -35.11 17.06 -17.27
N GLU A 339 -35.42 18.23 -16.70
CA GLU A 339 -34.49 19.37 -16.68
C GLU A 339 -33.20 19.03 -15.93
N GLN A 340 -33.30 18.42 -14.75
CA GLN A 340 -32.16 18.01 -13.92
C GLN A 340 -31.25 17.01 -14.64
N CYS A 341 -31.81 15.96 -15.25
CA CYS A 341 -31.08 15.02 -16.10
C CYS A 341 -30.41 15.72 -17.29
N ALA A 342 -31.11 16.65 -17.95
CA ALA A 342 -30.54 17.41 -19.06
C ALA A 342 -29.37 18.32 -18.61
N LEU A 343 -29.51 19.01 -17.47
CA LEU A 343 -28.46 19.86 -16.91
C LEU A 343 -27.22 19.06 -16.51
N TYR A 344 -27.35 17.89 -15.89
CA TYR A 344 -26.21 17.00 -15.61
C TYR A 344 -25.47 16.58 -16.89
N ARG A 345 -26.20 16.21 -17.95
CA ARG A 345 -25.60 15.89 -19.26
C ARG A 345 -24.93 17.10 -19.92
N VAL A 346 -25.50 18.31 -19.80
CA VAL A 346 -24.88 19.55 -20.31
C VAL A 346 -23.61 19.92 -19.51
N ALA A 347 -23.59 19.67 -18.20
CA ALA A 347 -22.41 19.87 -17.36
C ALA A 347 -21.27 18.91 -17.72
N GLU A 348 -21.56 17.60 -17.89
CA GLU A 348 -20.62 16.58 -18.35
C GLU A 348 -19.98 16.99 -19.68
N GLN A 349 -20.80 17.25 -20.70
CA GLN A 349 -20.34 17.64 -22.04
C GLN A 349 -19.49 18.91 -22.00
N ARG A 350 -19.87 19.89 -21.16
CA ARG A 350 -19.13 21.15 -21.02
C ARG A 350 -17.77 20.96 -20.33
N ALA A 351 -17.67 20.06 -19.36
CA ALA A 351 -16.43 19.73 -18.67
C ALA A 351 -15.49 18.94 -19.61
N ARG A 352 -16.00 17.88 -20.26
CA ARG A 352 -15.28 17.07 -21.25
C ARG A 352 -14.75 17.89 -22.42
N ALA A 353 -15.55 18.83 -22.96
CA ALA A 353 -15.12 19.75 -24.01
C ALA A 353 -14.00 20.72 -23.57
N LYS A 354 -13.83 20.96 -22.27
CA LYS A 354 -12.72 21.74 -21.70
C LYS A 354 -11.52 20.87 -21.27
N GLY A 355 -11.63 19.54 -21.36
CA GLY A 355 -10.64 18.60 -20.82
C GLY A 355 -10.71 18.42 -19.29
N ASP A 356 -11.77 18.92 -18.66
CA ASP A 356 -12.02 18.80 -17.22
C ASP A 356 -12.63 17.43 -16.89
N LEU A 357 -11.76 16.45 -16.67
CA LEU A 357 -12.13 15.08 -16.31
C LEU A 357 -12.82 15.02 -14.94
N ASP A 358 -12.41 15.84 -13.97
CA ASP A 358 -13.02 15.85 -12.64
C ASP A 358 -14.46 16.38 -12.69
N GLY A 359 -14.70 17.50 -13.39
CA GLY A 359 -16.04 18.06 -13.58
C GLY A 359 -16.99 17.11 -14.31
N ALA A 360 -16.49 16.38 -15.32
CA ALA A 360 -17.29 15.40 -16.06
C ALA A 360 -17.64 14.18 -15.19
N MET A 361 -16.68 13.65 -14.42
CA MET A 361 -16.90 12.53 -13.52
C MET A 361 -17.71 12.89 -12.26
N ALA A 362 -17.70 14.16 -11.82
CA ALA A 362 -18.58 14.66 -10.79
C ALA A 362 -20.05 14.72 -11.28
N ALA A 363 -20.27 15.27 -12.48
CA ALA A 363 -21.60 15.34 -13.09
C ALA A 363 -22.27 13.97 -13.21
N LEU A 364 -21.53 12.96 -13.68
CA LEU A 364 -22.04 11.60 -13.81
C LEU A 364 -22.26 10.91 -12.45
N ARG A 365 -21.48 11.23 -11.41
CA ARG A 365 -21.72 10.71 -10.06
C ARG A 365 -23.01 11.25 -9.45
N GLU A 366 -23.22 12.56 -9.50
CA GLU A 366 -24.45 13.18 -8.99
C GLU A 366 -25.68 12.68 -9.77
N MET A 367 -25.54 12.49 -11.08
CA MET A 367 -26.59 11.87 -11.90
C MET A 367 -26.91 10.43 -11.44
N ARG A 368 -25.90 9.64 -11.04
CA ARG A 368 -26.08 8.27 -10.51
C ARG A 368 -26.68 8.23 -9.11
N GLU A 369 -26.43 9.24 -8.30
CA GLU A 369 -27.03 9.41 -6.97
C GLU A 369 -28.52 9.77 -7.05
N VAL A 370 -28.94 10.46 -8.12
CA VAL A 370 -30.34 10.88 -8.35
C VAL A 370 -31.16 9.85 -9.14
N PHE A 371 -30.61 9.25 -10.20
CA PHE A 371 -31.35 8.42 -11.16
C PHE A 371 -31.03 6.91 -11.08
N ASP A 372 -31.97 6.07 -11.49
CA ASP A 372 -31.94 4.61 -11.31
C ASP A 372 -31.24 3.80 -12.43
N ASP A 373 -30.74 4.45 -13.47
CA ASP A 373 -30.04 3.82 -14.61
C ASP A 373 -28.51 3.82 -14.41
N ASP A 374 -28.04 2.92 -13.54
CA ASP A 374 -26.60 2.75 -13.27
C ASP A 374 -25.83 2.30 -14.53
N GLU A 375 -26.42 1.50 -15.42
CA GLU A 375 -25.71 0.91 -16.57
C GLU A 375 -25.34 1.99 -17.60
N VAL A 376 -26.28 2.84 -18.02
CA VAL A 376 -26.00 3.90 -19.01
C VAL A 376 -25.05 4.95 -18.42
N ILE A 377 -25.20 5.31 -17.14
CA ILE A 377 -24.33 6.30 -16.50
C ILE A 377 -22.90 5.77 -16.37
N LEU A 378 -22.70 4.50 -16.00
CA LEU A 378 -21.38 3.88 -15.95
C LEU A 378 -20.78 3.66 -17.34
N ALA A 379 -21.59 3.37 -18.37
CA ALA A 379 -21.14 3.27 -19.76
C ALA A 379 -20.60 4.63 -20.29
N GLU A 380 -21.25 5.75 -19.94
CA GLU A 380 -20.76 7.07 -20.29
C GLU A 380 -19.52 7.46 -19.46
N ALA A 381 -19.49 7.17 -18.17
CA ALA A 381 -18.30 7.38 -17.33
C ALA A 381 -17.07 6.63 -17.86
N ALA A 382 -17.26 5.38 -18.30
CA ALA A 382 -16.24 4.61 -19.01
C ALA A 382 -15.82 5.28 -20.33
N SER A 383 -16.72 5.98 -21.03
CA SER A 383 -16.39 6.73 -22.24
C SER A 383 -15.58 8.00 -21.94
N VAL A 384 -15.99 8.81 -20.97
CA VAL A 384 -15.27 10.01 -20.50
C VAL A 384 -13.82 9.68 -20.14
N VAL A 385 -13.60 8.60 -19.38
CA VAL A 385 -12.25 8.17 -18.98
C VAL A 385 -11.43 7.67 -20.18
N ARG A 386 -12.02 6.95 -21.14
CA ARG A 386 -11.33 6.52 -22.39
C ARG A 386 -10.90 7.70 -23.26
N ASP A 387 -11.73 8.74 -23.35
CA ASP A 387 -11.42 9.95 -24.13
C ASP A 387 -10.27 10.72 -23.49
N ALA A 388 -10.32 10.94 -22.16
CA ALA A 388 -9.23 11.57 -21.42
C ALA A 388 -7.92 10.76 -21.50
N ALA A 389 -7.99 9.43 -21.42
CA ALA A 389 -6.85 8.54 -21.63
C ALA A 389 -6.21 8.70 -23.02
N GLY A 390 -7.02 8.97 -24.05
CA GLY A 390 -6.58 9.18 -25.43
C GLY A 390 -5.80 10.48 -25.67
N GLN A 391 -5.86 11.46 -24.76
CA GLN A 391 -5.17 12.74 -24.91
C GLN A 391 -3.66 12.57 -24.73
N LYS A 392 -2.85 13.19 -25.60
CA LYS A 392 -1.38 13.06 -25.55
C LYS A 392 -0.72 13.68 -24.31
N ASN A 393 -1.35 14.71 -23.73
CA ASN A 393 -0.83 15.49 -22.61
C ASN A 393 -1.76 15.44 -21.38
N GLY A 394 -2.63 14.43 -21.29
CA GLY A 394 -3.60 14.29 -20.21
C GLY A 394 -2.94 13.89 -18.88
N ASN A 395 -3.63 14.14 -17.78
CA ASN A 395 -3.12 13.83 -16.44
C ASN A 395 -3.26 12.32 -16.15
N VAL A 396 -2.18 11.56 -16.39
CA VAL A 396 -2.10 10.11 -16.15
C VAL A 396 -2.62 9.71 -14.77
N ALA A 397 -2.29 10.47 -13.71
CA ALA A 397 -2.72 10.13 -12.36
C ALA A 397 -4.24 10.26 -12.19
N LEU A 398 -4.85 11.27 -12.82
CA LEU A 398 -6.27 11.53 -12.75
C LEU A 398 -7.09 10.55 -13.60
N VAL A 399 -6.61 10.25 -14.81
CA VAL A 399 -7.18 9.21 -15.67
C VAL A 399 -7.17 7.86 -14.96
N MET A 400 -6.05 7.48 -14.33
CA MET A 400 -5.96 6.21 -13.61
C MET A 400 -6.82 6.17 -12.34
N GLN A 401 -6.99 7.29 -11.63
CA GLN A 401 -7.90 7.41 -10.48
C GLN A 401 -9.36 7.15 -10.89
N HIS A 402 -9.87 7.85 -11.91
CA HIS A 402 -11.24 7.66 -12.37
C HIS A 402 -11.45 6.31 -13.07
N ALA A 403 -10.42 5.77 -13.74
CA ALA A 403 -10.45 4.40 -14.24
C ALA A 403 -10.60 3.37 -13.10
N GLN A 404 -9.94 3.57 -11.96
CA GLN A 404 -10.10 2.70 -10.79
C GLN A 404 -11.50 2.80 -10.18
N THR A 405 -12.10 4.00 -10.17
CA THR A 405 -13.51 4.20 -9.76
C THR A 405 -14.46 3.42 -10.67
N VAL A 406 -14.45 3.67 -11.99
CA VAL A 406 -15.33 2.99 -12.95
C VAL A 406 -15.12 1.47 -12.96
N THR A 407 -13.86 1.01 -12.81
CA THR A 407 -13.55 -0.42 -12.68
C THR A 407 -14.20 -1.04 -11.44
N ARG A 408 -14.20 -0.33 -10.30
CA ARG A 408 -14.88 -0.79 -9.08
C ARG A 408 -16.38 -0.82 -9.29
N ASP A 409 -16.97 0.26 -9.78
CA ASP A 409 -18.43 0.35 -9.97
C ASP A 409 -18.97 -0.79 -10.85
N LEU A 410 -18.22 -1.17 -11.89
CA LEU A 410 -18.53 -2.34 -12.72
C LEU A 410 -18.39 -3.67 -11.94
N CYS A 411 -17.35 -3.84 -11.12
CA CYS A 411 -17.20 -5.03 -10.25
C CYS A 411 -18.26 -5.11 -9.14
N ASP A 412 -18.75 -3.97 -8.65
CA ASP A 412 -19.79 -3.89 -7.62
C ASP A 412 -21.15 -4.37 -8.15
N GLY A 413 -21.45 -4.07 -9.42
CA GLY A 413 -22.56 -4.68 -10.18
C GLY A 413 -22.25 -6.07 -10.75
N ALA A 414 -21.20 -6.76 -10.28
CA ALA A 414 -20.71 -8.06 -10.78
C ALA A 414 -20.36 -8.13 -12.29
N ASN A 415 -20.26 -6.99 -12.97
CA ASN A 415 -19.96 -6.88 -14.41
C ASN A 415 -18.44 -7.00 -14.70
N PHE A 416 -17.81 -8.05 -14.17
CA PHE A 416 -16.36 -8.30 -14.26
C PHE A 416 -15.84 -8.34 -15.71
N GLU A 417 -16.62 -8.84 -16.65
CA GLU A 417 -16.30 -8.85 -18.08
C GLU A 417 -16.18 -7.45 -18.68
N GLU A 418 -17.12 -6.54 -18.41
CA GLU A 418 -17.05 -5.18 -18.93
C GLU A 418 -15.99 -4.36 -18.19
N ALA A 419 -15.71 -4.64 -16.91
CA ALA A 419 -14.55 -4.11 -16.20
C ALA A 419 -13.22 -4.52 -16.87
N LYS A 420 -13.05 -5.80 -17.22
CA LYS A 420 -11.90 -6.29 -18.00
C LYS A 420 -11.79 -5.60 -19.36
N ARG A 421 -12.89 -5.51 -20.12
CA ARG A 421 -12.93 -4.86 -21.44
C ARG A 421 -12.63 -3.36 -21.36
N PHE A 422 -13.13 -2.67 -20.35
CA PHE A 422 -12.83 -1.26 -20.08
C PHE A 422 -11.32 -1.06 -19.86
N LEU A 423 -10.71 -1.83 -18.95
CA LEU A 423 -9.26 -1.79 -18.71
C LEU A 423 -8.44 -2.11 -19.97
N SER A 424 -8.87 -3.09 -20.77
CA SER A 424 -8.21 -3.41 -22.05
C SER A 424 -8.30 -2.28 -23.08
N ARG A 425 -9.43 -1.56 -23.17
CA ARG A 425 -9.57 -0.37 -24.06
C ARG A 425 -8.70 0.83 -23.61
N LEU A 426 -8.21 0.82 -22.36
CA LEU A 426 -7.25 1.80 -21.83
C LEU A 426 -5.79 1.41 -22.09
N GLN A 427 -5.48 0.15 -22.45
CA GLN A 427 -4.11 -0.25 -22.74
C GLN A 427 -3.54 0.49 -23.96
N GLY A 428 -2.26 0.89 -23.88
CA GLY A 428 -1.58 1.64 -24.94
C GLY A 428 -2.03 3.10 -25.09
N ARG A 429 -2.98 3.60 -24.28
CA ARG A 429 -3.41 5.00 -24.30
C ARG A 429 -2.35 5.91 -23.68
N PRO A 430 -2.03 7.08 -24.29
CA PRO A 430 -0.92 7.93 -23.86
C PRO A 430 -1.05 8.44 -22.42
N SER A 431 -2.27 8.74 -21.94
CA SER A 431 -2.49 9.22 -20.57
C SER A 431 -2.82 8.08 -19.58
N THR A 432 -2.15 6.93 -19.67
CA THR A 432 -2.36 5.79 -18.76
C THR A 432 -1.05 5.20 -18.24
N SER A 433 -1.13 4.53 -17.08
CA SER A 433 0.00 3.79 -16.51
C SER A 433 -0.13 2.30 -16.82
N LYS A 434 0.75 1.76 -17.67
CA LYS A 434 0.76 0.32 -18.02
C LYS A 434 0.80 -0.57 -16.77
N GLN A 435 1.62 -0.22 -15.78
CA GLN A 435 1.72 -0.99 -14.53
C GLN A 435 0.37 -1.02 -13.79
N GLN A 436 -0.26 0.14 -13.58
CA GLN A 436 -1.51 0.22 -12.82
C GLN A 436 -2.68 -0.44 -13.58
N LEU A 437 -2.68 -0.43 -14.92
CA LEU A 437 -3.62 -1.20 -15.72
C LEU A 437 -3.39 -2.72 -15.55
N THR A 438 -2.15 -3.21 -15.58
CA THR A 438 -1.84 -4.63 -15.33
C THR A 438 -2.23 -5.05 -13.90
N GLU A 439 -1.97 -4.22 -12.90
CA GLU A 439 -2.36 -4.46 -11.51
C GLU A 439 -3.89 -4.49 -11.36
N ALA A 440 -4.60 -3.57 -12.02
CA ALA A 440 -6.07 -3.54 -12.02
C ALA A 440 -6.69 -4.75 -12.71
N THR A 441 -6.21 -5.15 -13.89
CA THR A 441 -6.72 -6.34 -14.61
C THR A 441 -6.54 -7.61 -13.77
N ARG A 442 -5.40 -7.74 -13.06
CA ARG A 442 -5.16 -8.86 -12.13
C ARG A 442 -6.13 -8.84 -10.95
N PHE A 443 -6.43 -7.67 -10.40
CA PHE A 443 -7.37 -7.52 -9.28
C PHE A 443 -8.80 -7.90 -9.69
N VAL A 444 -9.29 -7.43 -10.84
CA VAL A 444 -10.61 -7.80 -11.38
C VAL A 444 -10.72 -9.31 -11.58
N ALA A 445 -9.71 -9.94 -12.19
CA ALA A 445 -9.69 -11.40 -12.37
C ALA A 445 -9.68 -12.17 -11.04
N LYS A 446 -9.01 -11.66 -9.99
CA LYS A 446 -9.00 -12.28 -8.66
C LYS A 446 -10.34 -12.13 -7.93
N LEU A 447 -11.02 -10.98 -8.07
CA LEU A 447 -12.38 -10.79 -7.55
C LEU A 447 -13.36 -11.76 -8.22
N GLU A 448 -13.38 -11.82 -9.55
CA GLU A 448 -14.24 -12.71 -10.34
C GLU A 448 -14.02 -14.18 -9.97
N ALA A 449 -12.76 -14.64 -9.97
CA ALA A 449 -12.43 -16.02 -9.59
C ALA A 449 -12.90 -16.35 -8.17
N THR A 450 -12.87 -15.38 -7.25
CA THR A 450 -13.34 -15.55 -5.87
C THR A 450 -14.88 -15.54 -5.79
N TYR A 451 -15.55 -14.65 -6.52
CA TYR A 451 -17.01 -14.57 -6.63
C TYR A 451 -17.62 -15.88 -7.15
N ILE A 452 -17.01 -16.46 -8.19
CA ILE A 452 -17.39 -17.76 -8.76
C ILE A 452 -17.09 -18.89 -7.77
N ARG A 453 -15.86 -18.94 -7.22
CA ARG A 453 -15.41 -19.99 -6.27
C ARG A 453 -16.26 -20.05 -5.00
N GLN A 454 -16.77 -18.92 -4.53
CA GLN A 454 -17.62 -18.81 -3.33
C GLN A 454 -19.12 -18.82 -3.64
N ASN A 455 -19.54 -19.03 -4.90
CA ASN A 455 -20.95 -19.02 -5.33
C ASN A 455 -21.74 -17.79 -4.84
N ILE A 456 -21.14 -16.60 -4.91
CA ILE A 456 -21.73 -15.37 -4.34
C ILE A 456 -23.07 -15.02 -5.01
N ALA A 457 -23.25 -15.33 -6.30
CA ALA A 457 -24.53 -15.21 -7.00
C ALA A 457 -25.65 -16.04 -6.33
N GLY A 458 -25.43 -17.34 -6.10
CA GLY A 458 -26.41 -18.20 -5.42
C GLY A 458 -26.68 -17.81 -3.96
N HIS A 459 -25.69 -17.21 -3.27
CA HIS A 459 -25.92 -16.63 -1.96
C HIS A 459 -26.76 -15.34 -2.01
N LEU A 460 -26.63 -14.51 -3.05
CA LEU A 460 -27.51 -13.34 -3.26
C LEU A 460 -28.95 -13.80 -3.55
N GLU A 461 -29.14 -14.77 -4.45
CA GLU A 461 -30.46 -15.40 -4.72
C GLU A 461 -31.10 -16.00 -3.45
N THR A 462 -30.28 -16.61 -2.59
CA THR A 462 -30.71 -17.13 -1.28
C THR A 462 -31.16 -16.00 -0.34
N LEU A 463 -30.49 -14.85 -0.35
CA LEU A 463 -30.85 -13.68 0.47
C LEU A 463 -32.06 -12.91 -0.05
N GLU A 464 -32.35 -12.93 -1.35
CA GLU A 464 -33.61 -12.40 -1.90
C GLU A 464 -34.82 -13.19 -1.36
N GLN A 465 -34.70 -14.51 -1.30
CA GLN A 465 -35.76 -15.41 -0.81
C GLN A 465 -35.79 -15.49 0.73
N THR A 466 -34.61 -15.48 1.36
CA THR A 466 -34.41 -15.64 2.81
C THR A 466 -33.39 -14.62 3.34
N PRO A 467 -33.76 -13.33 3.55
CA PRO A 467 -32.83 -12.26 3.95
C PRO A 467 -32.13 -12.43 5.31
N GLY A 468 -32.48 -13.49 6.05
CA GLY A 468 -31.92 -13.86 7.34
C GLY A 468 -31.11 -15.16 7.34
N ASP A 469 -30.79 -15.75 6.17
CA ASP A 469 -29.92 -16.93 6.12
C ASP A 469 -28.49 -16.56 6.56
N PRO A 470 -27.95 -17.14 7.65
CA PRO A 470 -26.68 -16.68 8.23
C PRO A 470 -25.47 -17.04 7.36
N ALA A 471 -25.52 -18.13 6.62
CA ALA A 471 -24.40 -18.60 5.79
C ALA A 471 -24.26 -17.76 4.51
N ALA A 472 -25.38 -17.40 3.88
CA ALA A 472 -25.40 -16.49 2.75
C ALA A 472 -25.04 -15.05 3.18
N ASN A 473 -25.57 -14.58 4.32
CA ASN A 473 -25.16 -13.31 4.94
C ASN A 473 -23.64 -13.30 5.21
N ARG A 474 -23.07 -14.38 5.75
CA ARG A 474 -21.63 -14.53 5.93
C ARG A 474 -20.86 -14.43 4.61
N ALA A 475 -21.21 -15.24 3.60
CA ALA A 475 -20.47 -15.32 2.34
C ALA A 475 -20.47 -13.98 1.56
N VAL A 476 -21.64 -13.33 1.43
CA VAL A 476 -21.78 -12.04 0.74
C VAL A 476 -21.07 -10.92 1.52
N GLY A 477 -21.12 -10.95 2.85
CA GLY A 477 -20.41 -10.01 3.72
C GLY A 477 -18.88 -10.15 3.66
N GLU A 478 -18.36 -11.39 3.75
CA GLU A 478 -16.92 -11.65 3.63
C GLU A 478 -16.39 -11.20 2.26
N PHE A 479 -17.07 -11.56 1.17
CA PHE A 479 -16.67 -11.13 -0.18
C PHE A 479 -16.67 -9.59 -0.32
N SER A 480 -17.74 -8.94 0.12
CA SER A 480 -17.91 -7.49 -0.07
C SER A 480 -16.95 -6.66 0.79
N CYS A 481 -16.78 -7.01 2.07
CA CYS A 481 -15.90 -6.26 2.96
C CYS A 481 -14.42 -6.67 2.82
N PHE A 482 -14.10 -7.96 2.65
CA PHE A 482 -12.70 -8.42 2.70
C PHE A 482 -12.02 -8.44 1.31
N GLU A 483 -12.75 -8.76 0.24
CA GLU A 483 -12.20 -8.80 -1.13
C GLU A 483 -12.47 -7.51 -1.91
N ARG A 484 -13.74 -7.08 -2.03
CA ARG A 484 -14.08 -5.80 -2.70
C ARG A 484 -13.60 -4.58 -1.91
N GLY A 485 -13.62 -4.63 -0.57
CA GLY A 485 -13.26 -3.50 0.30
C GLY A 485 -14.38 -2.50 0.54
N ASP A 486 -15.62 -2.88 0.25
CA ASP A 486 -16.82 -2.09 0.53
C ASP A 486 -17.24 -2.31 1.99
N TRP A 487 -16.92 -1.33 2.84
CA TRP A 487 -17.30 -1.25 4.26
C TRP A 487 -18.37 -0.18 4.49
N SER A 488 -19.28 -0.03 3.52
CA SER A 488 -20.52 0.73 3.71
C SER A 488 -21.46 0.01 4.69
N ALA A 489 -22.34 0.78 5.34
CA ALA A 489 -23.29 0.25 6.33
C ALA A 489 -24.28 -0.79 5.77
N ALA A 490 -24.40 -0.88 4.43
CA ALA A 490 -25.16 -1.91 3.73
C ALA A 490 -24.39 -3.25 3.73
N GLN A 491 -23.13 -3.29 3.30
CA GLN A 491 -22.36 -4.54 3.27
C GLN A 491 -22.06 -5.08 4.67
N THR A 492 -21.77 -4.19 5.63
CA THR A 492 -21.58 -4.61 7.04
C THR A 492 -22.86 -5.17 7.66
N ALA A 493 -24.05 -4.95 7.07
CA ALA A 493 -25.28 -5.60 7.52
C ALA A 493 -25.24 -7.11 7.29
N TYR A 494 -24.65 -7.57 6.18
CA TYR A 494 -24.47 -9.00 5.91
C TYR A 494 -23.55 -9.65 6.96
N LEU A 495 -22.39 -9.05 7.25
CA LEU A 495 -21.50 -9.56 8.33
C LEU A 495 -22.17 -9.54 9.72
N ARG A 496 -22.93 -8.49 10.06
CA ARG A 496 -23.66 -8.40 11.34
C ARG A 496 -24.76 -9.46 11.50
N LYS A 497 -25.33 -9.94 10.39
CA LYS A 497 -26.34 -11.00 10.31
C LYS A 497 -25.75 -12.43 10.21
N SER A 498 -24.42 -12.57 10.13
CA SER A 498 -23.78 -13.89 10.14
C SER A 498 -23.90 -14.57 11.52
N ASP A 499 -23.70 -15.89 11.54
CA ASP A 499 -23.61 -16.71 12.75
C ASP A 499 -22.27 -16.56 13.50
N ASP A 500 -21.27 -15.97 12.85
CA ASP A 500 -19.93 -15.74 13.38
C ASP A 500 -19.88 -14.47 14.24
N THR A 501 -19.85 -14.64 15.56
CA THR A 501 -19.85 -13.52 16.51
C THR A 501 -18.64 -12.60 16.31
N ALA A 502 -17.48 -13.14 15.91
CA ALA A 502 -16.29 -12.32 15.67
C ALA A 502 -16.46 -11.43 14.44
N LEU A 503 -17.10 -11.92 13.37
CA LEU A 503 -17.43 -11.11 12.19
C LEU A 503 -18.49 -10.05 12.49
N SER A 504 -19.49 -10.38 13.31
CA SER A 504 -20.55 -9.44 13.72
C SER A 504 -20.00 -8.30 14.60
N ASP A 505 -19.10 -8.61 15.54
CA ASP A 505 -18.37 -7.62 16.34
C ASP A 505 -17.41 -6.77 15.46
N LEU A 506 -16.69 -7.40 14.53
CA LEU A 506 -15.78 -6.71 13.60
C LEU A 506 -16.52 -5.67 12.75
N ALA A 507 -17.67 -6.06 12.18
CA ALA A 507 -18.52 -5.19 11.39
C ALA A 507 -19.13 -4.06 12.24
N THR A 508 -19.60 -4.37 13.45
CA THR A 508 -20.11 -3.37 14.40
C THR A 508 -19.05 -2.33 14.79
N ARG A 509 -17.77 -2.73 14.90
CA ARG A 509 -16.64 -1.81 15.11
C ARG A 509 -16.30 -1.01 13.85
N ALA A 510 -16.38 -1.64 12.67
CA ALA A 510 -16.18 -0.96 11.39
C ALA A 510 -17.21 0.15 11.15
N ASP A 511 -18.49 -0.07 11.47
CA ASP A 511 -19.52 0.99 11.38
C ASP A 511 -19.22 2.16 12.32
N ARG A 512 -18.77 1.86 13.55
CA ARG A 512 -18.53 2.84 14.62
C ARG A 512 -17.16 3.50 14.56
N ARG A 513 -16.34 3.22 13.53
CA ARG A 513 -14.96 3.75 13.38
C ARG A 513 -14.86 5.28 13.49
N ALA A 514 -15.86 6.01 13.02
CA ALA A 514 -15.90 7.48 13.15
C ALA A 514 -16.02 7.96 14.61
N MET A 515 -16.57 7.15 15.52
CA MET A 515 -16.74 7.47 16.95
C MET A 515 -15.53 7.08 17.80
N LEU A 516 -14.80 6.01 17.44
CA LEU A 516 -13.61 5.52 18.16
C LEU A 516 -12.52 6.59 18.35
N SER A 517 -11.73 6.49 19.42
CA SER A 517 -10.52 7.29 19.65
C SER A 517 -9.40 6.96 18.66
N ALA A 518 -8.35 7.79 18.62
CA ALA A 518 -7.18 7.52 17.77
C ALA A 518 -6.40 6.27 18.23
N GLU A 519 -6.42 6.02 19.54
CA GLU A 519 -5.86 4.86 20.21
C GLU A 519 -6.62 3.58 19.84
N GLU A 520 -7.95 3.57 19.93
CA GLU A 520 -8.80 2.44 19.52
C GLU A 520 -8.73 2.19 18.01
N LEU A 521 -8.65 3.24 17.18
CA LEU A 521 -8.47 3.11 15.72
C LEU A 521 -7.11 2.52 15.34
N LEU A 522 -6.06 2.84 16.10
CA LEU A 522 -4.74 2.25 15.93
C LEU A 522 -4.75 0.77 16.31
N GLU A 523 -5.36 0.42 17.45
CA GLU A 523 -5.50 -0.97 17.90
C GLU A 523 -6.32 -1.80 16.91
N PHE A 524 -7.50 -1.31 16.52
CA PHE A 524 -8.37 -1.96 15.53
C PHE A 524 -7.68 -2.16 14.16
N ALA A 525 -6.92 -1.16 13.68
CA ALA A 525 -6.13 -1.30 12.45
C ALA A 525 -5.00 -2.33 12.56
N GLN A 526 -4.38 -2.49 13.74
CA GLN A 526 -3.37 -3.54 13.97
C GLN A 526 -4.00 -4.93 14.08
N GLU A 527 -5.15 -5.05 14.73
CA GLU A 527 -5.93 -6.28 14.90
C GLU A 527 -6.43 -6.82 13.55
N LEU A 528 -7.07 -5.97 12.75
CA LEU A 528 -7.52 -6.24 11.38
C LEU A 528 -6.41 -6.88 10.53
N LEU A 529 -5.22 -6.25 10.52
CA LEU A 529 -4.05 -6.71 9.75
C LEU A 529 -3.36 -7.95 10.35
N THR A 530 -3.69 -8.33 11.58
CA THR A 530 -3.16 -9.54 12.24
C THR A 530 -4.08 -10.73 12.00
N ALA A 531 -5.40 -10.54 12.07
CA ALA A 531 -6.39 -11.57 11.77
C ALA A 531 -6.52 -11.88 10.27
N TYR A 532 -6.50 -10.87 9.40
CA TYR A 532 -6.74 -11.04 7.96
C TYR A 532 -5.62 -10.45 7.08
N PRO A 533 -4.34 -10.84 7.27
CA PRO A 533 -3.15 -10.19 6.69
C PRO A 533 -3.06 -10.22 5.15
N ALA A 534 -3.90 -11.01 4.47
CA ALA A 534 -3.88 -11.19 3.02
C ALA A 534 -5.06 -10.51 2.28
N LYS A 535 -6.05 -9.97 3.00
CA LYS A 535 -7.31 -9.48 2.41
C LYS A 535 -7.22 -7.99 2.01
N PRO A 536 -7.41 -7.61 0.73
CA PRO A 536 -7.19 -6.24 0.27
C PRO A 536 -8.21 -5.24 0.85
N GLY A 537 -9.46 -5.66 1.05
CA GLY A 537 -10.50 -4.85 1.70
C GLY A 537 -10.24 -4.62 3.18
N VAL A 538 -9.62 -5.56 3.88
CA VAL A 538 -9.19 -5.35 5.28
C VAL A 538 -8.02 -4.37 5.37
N ALA A 539 -7.06 -4.44 4.43
CA ALA A 539 -6.00 -3.44 4.32
C ALA A 539 -6.55 -2.04 3.99
N ALA A 540 -7.64 -1.95 3.23
CA ALA A 540 -8.34 -0.70 2.94
C ALA A 540 -9.00 -0.08 4.20
N LEU A 541 -9.77 -0.86 4.97
CA LEU A 541 -10.33 -0.39 6.24
C LEU A 541 -9.25 0.01 7.25
N ALA A 542 -8.18 -0.78 7.38
CA ALA A 542 -7.06 -0.44 8.26
C ALA A 542 -6.36 0.87 7.85
N LEU A 543 -6.33 1.20 6.55
CA LEU A 543 -5.83 2.48 6.05
C LEU A 543 -6.77 3.64 6.40
N GLU A 544 -8.08 3.43 6.23
CA GLU A 544 -9.11 4.43 6.59
C GLU A 544 -9.06 4.75 8.09
N CYS A 545 -9.05 3.73 8.95
CA CYS A 545 -8.85 3.87 10.40
C CYS A 545 -7.55 4.62 10.72
N CYS A 546 -6.45 4.34 10.00
CA CYS A 546 -5.21 5.07 10.16
C CYS A 546 -5.33 6.56 9.83
N ASP A 547 -6.17 6.97 8.86
CA ASP A 547 -6.30 8.37 8.46
C ASP A 547 -7.36 9.14 9.27
N ILE A 548 -8.49 8.51 9.64
CA ILE A 548 -9.44 9.04 10.64
C ILE A 548 -8.71 9.30 11.97
N GLY A 549 -7.88 8.35 12.43
CA GLY A 549 -7.15 8.45 13.69
C GLY A 549 -6.18 9.64 13.76
N LYS A 550 -5.70 10.16 12.62
CA LYS A 550 -4.80 11.35 12.57
C LYS A 550 -5.55 12.68 12.67
N GLN A 551 -6.84 12.70 12.32
CA GLN A 551 -7.68 13.90 12.39
C GLN A 551 -8.21 14.15 13.81
N LYS A 552 -8.25 13.10 14.64
CA LYS A 552 -8.64 13.15 16.05
C LYS A 552 -7.52 13.70 16.93
N VAL A 553 -7.89 14.37 18.02
CA VAL A 553 -6.95 14.88 19.03
C VAL A 553 -6.34 13.69 19.77
N ALA A 554 -5.03 13.48 19.59
CA ALA A 554 -4.32 12.29 20.06
C ALA A 554 -2.90 12.61 20.52
N GLY A 555 -2.29 11.74 21.34
CA GLY A 555 -0.91 11.90 21.75
C GLY A 555 0.07 11.80 20.57
N PRO A 556 1.19 12.56 20.54
CA PRO A 556 2.11 12.57 19.40
C PRO A 556 2.74 11.20 19.10
N ALA A 557 2.86 10.32 20.11
CA ALA A 557 3.28 8.93 19.93
C ALA A 557 2.25 8.09 19.14
N VAL A 558 0.95 8.31 19.36
CA VAL A 558 -0.14 7.60 18.68
C VAL A 558 -0.27 8.09 17.24
N VAL A 559 -0.21 9.41 17.02
CA VAL A 559 -0.12 10.01 15.68
C VAL A 559 1.09 9.50 14.90
N THR A 560 2.22 9.23 15.57
CA THR A 560 3.41 8.63 14.94
C THR A 560 3.15 7.17 14.57
N ARG A 561 2.63 6.34 15.48
CA ARG A 561 2.26 4.94 15.18
C ARG A 561 1.23 4.82 14.05
N LEU A 562 0.23 5.69 13.98
CA LEU A 562 -0.75 5.76 12.88
C LEU A 562 -0.12 6.16 11.53
N LYS A 563 0.98 6.93 11.53
CA LYS A 563 1.74 7.27 10.32
C LYS A 563 2.62 6.10 9.87
N ASP A 564 3.31 5.42 10.79
CA ASP A 564 4.15 4.26 10.47
C ASP A 564 3.34 3.01 10.09
N LEU A 565 2.18 2.79 10.72
CA LEU A 565 1.26 1.71 10.33
C LEU A 565 0.70 1.95 8.93
N ARG A 566 0.23 3.18 8.62
CA ARG A 566 -0.16 3.57 7.25
C ARG A 566 0.94 3.33 6.22
N LEU A 567 2.18 3.71 6.54
CA LEU A 567 3.30 3.49 5.64
C LEU A 567 3.54 1.98 5.41
N THR A 568 3.41 1.16 6.45
CA THR A 568 3.51 -0.31 6.36
C THR A 568 2.40 -0.91 5.50
N ILE A 569 1.14 -0.46 5.67
CA ILE A 569 -0.01 -0.86 4.86
C ILE A 569 0.24 -0.54 3.38
N LEU A 570 0.65 0.69 3.07
CA LEU A 570 0.92 1.14 1.70
C LEU A 570 2.12 0.42 1.07
N GLN A 571 3.13 0.05 1.86
CA GLN A 571 4.28 -0.73 1.39
C GLN A 571 3.92 -2.19 1.07
N LYS A 572 3.01 -2.80 1.83
CA LYS A 572 2.59 -4.20 1.61
C LYS A 572 1.48 -4.37 0.57
N HIS A 573 0.51 -3.44 0.52
CA HIS A 573 -0.73 -3.61 -0.24
C HIS A 573 -0.96 -2.50 -1.29
N GLY A 574 -0.01 -1.57 -1.48
CA GLY A 574 -0.16 -0.37 -2.30
C GLY A 574 -0.56 -0.57 -3.77
N ALA A 575 -0.33 -1.75 -4.34
CA ALA A 575 -0.75 -2.10 -5.70
C ALA A 575 -2.24 -2.50 -5.82
N VAL A 576 -2.84 -3.07 -4.77
CA VAL A 576 -4.25 -3.52 -4.75
C VAL A 576 -5.18 -2.56 -4.01
N LEU A 577 -4.64 -1.81 -3.05
CA LEU A 577 -5.38 -0.79 -2.29
C LEU A 577 -6.17 0.21 -3.15
N PRO A 578 -5.68 0.75 -4.30
CA PRO A 578 -6.43 1.76 -5.05
C PRO A 578 -7.81 1.29 -5.55
N LEU A 579 -7.98 -0.02 -5.75
CA LEU A 579 -9.26 -0.60 -6.16
C LEU A 579 -10.13 -0.99 -4.97
N ALA A 580 -9.54 -1.49 -3.87
CA ALA A 580 -10.28 -1.80 -2.64
C ALA A 580 -10.65 -0.56 -1.79
N LEU A 581 -10.01 0.59 -2.00
CA LEU A 581 -10.25 1.80 -1.22
C LEU A 581 -11.45 2.60 -1.73
N HIS A 582 -12.57 2.52 -1.01
CA HIS A 582 -13.73 3.39 -1.17
C HIS A 582 -13.47 4.85 -0.72
N ILE A 583 -12.26 5.38 -0.98
CA ILE A 583 -11.97 6.80 -0.89
C ILE A 583 -12.73 7.50 -2.01
N THR A 584 -13.95 7.90 -1.71
CA THR A 584 -14.55 9.09 -2.33
C THR A 584 -13.53 10.21 -2.16
N PRO A 585 -13.13 10.94 -3.22
CA PRO A 585 -12.35 12.15 -3.01
C PRO A 585 -13.21 13.09 -2.18
N GLN A 586 -12.85 13.30 -0.91
CA GLN A 586 -13.44 14.40 -0.16
C GLN A 586 -13.19 15.66 -0.98
N GLU A 587 -14.24 16.45 -1.24
CA GLU A 587 -14.07 17.79 -1.76
C GLU A 587 -13.15 18.54 -0.80
N GLY A 588 -11.89 18.68 -1.20
CA GLY A 588 -10.90 19.44 -0.46
C GLY A 588 -11.32 20.89 -0.49
N GLN A 589 -12.14 21.30 0.48
CA GLN A 589 -12.60 22.67 0.61
C GLN A 589 -11.37 23.59 0.57
N THR A 590 -11.25 24.35 -0.51
CA THR A 590 -10.27 25.43 -0.65
C THR A 590 -10.65 26.66 0.19
N GLY A 591 -11.33 26.41 1.32
CA GLY A 591 -11.58 27.37 2.37
C GLY A 591 -10.24 27.85 2.92
N GLN A 592 -9.93 29.11 2.64
CA GLN A 592 -8.72 29.76 3.14
C GLN A 592 -8.80 29.84 4.67
N SER A 593 -8.18 28.88 5.36
CA SER A 593 -7.99 28.95 6.80
C SER A 593 -6.98 30.06 7.11
N THR A 594 -7.51 31.27 7.35
CA THR A 594 -6.76 32.47 7.70
C THR A 594 -6.27 32.41 9.15
N LEU A 595 -5.38 31.46 9.43
CA LEU A 595 -4.57 31.49 10.64
C LEU A 595 -3.73 32.79 10.65
N PRO A 596 -3.56 33.45 11.81
CA PRO A 596 -2.86 34.73 11.89
C PRO A 596 -1.39 34.58 11.50
N VAL A 597 -0.96 35.37 10.52
CA VAL A 597 0.41 35.35 9.99
C VAL A 597 1.38 35.98 10.99
N THR A 598 2.18 35.17 11.67
CA THR A 598 3.43 35.63 12.29
C THR A 598 4.54 35.66 11.25
N SER A 599 4.83 36.87 10.75
CA SER A 599 5.95 37.11 9.85
C SER A 599 7.27 36.74 10.53
N ILE A 600 8.12 35.97 9.84
CA ILE A 600 9.56 36.00 10.13
C ILE A 600 10.09 37.34 9.62
N GLU A 601 10.10 38.33 10.51
CA GLU A 601 11.15 39.35 10.41
C GLU A 601 12.49 38.61 10.58
N THR A 602 13.43 38.82 9.65
CA THR A 602 14.81 38.42 9.84
C THR A 602 15.35 39.23 11.00
N VAL A 603 15.34 38.63 12.20
CA VAL A 603 15.79 39.31 13.42
C VAL A 603 17.23 39.75 13.22
N ASP A 604 17.44 41.07 13.09
CA ASP A 604 18.75 41.69 13.03
C ASP A 604 19.41 41.57 14.41
N LEU A 605 20.05 40.42 14.61
CA LEU A 605 20.76 40.09 15.84
C LEU A 605 21.87 41.12 16.08
N PRO A 606 21.98 41.72 17.28
CA PRO A 606 22.98 42.75 17.56
C PRO A 606 24.41 42.33 17.15
N GLY A 607 25.00 43.09 16.22
CA GLY A 607 26.30 42.77 15.61
C GLY A 607 26.22 41.91 14.34
N SER A 608 25.05 41.80 13.69
CA SER A 608 24.90 41.15 12.39
C SER A 608 25.60 41.93 11.26
N VAL A 609 26.44 41.26 10.49
CA VAL A 609 27.08 41.78 9.28
C VAL A 609 26.35 41.27 8.05
N ASN A 610 25.92 42.19 7.17
CA ASN A 610 25.37 41.84 5.85
C ASN A 610 26.51 41.47 4.90
N LEU A 611 26.55 40.21 4.48
CA LEU A 611 27.60 39.65 3.60
C LEU A 611 27.44 40.12 2.14
N LEU A 612 26.22 40.56 1.79
CA LEU A 612 25.85 41.14 0.51
C LEU A 612 25.88 42.68 0.53
N SER A 613 26.61 43.28 1.46
CA SER A 613 26.78 44.74 1.54
C SER A 613 27.46 45.30 0.29
N GLY A 614 26.80 46.23 -0.41
CA GLY A 614 27.18 46.78 -1.71
C GLY A 614 25.99 46.72 -2.67
N SER A 615 26.11 47.28 -3.88
CA SER A 615 25.14 46.98 -4.95
C SER A 615 25.40 45.57 -5.52
N PRO A 616 24.41 44.91 -6.13
CA PRO A 616 24.63 43.63 -6.82
C PRO A 616 25.70 43.70 -7.93
N ALA A 617 25.95 44.87 -8.51
CA ALA A 617 27.05 45.08 -9.45
C ALA A 617 28.42 45.03 -8.75
N ASP A 618 28.56 45.69 -7.58
CA ASP A 618 29.78 45.61 -6.76
C ASP A 618 30.01 44.19 -6.23
N LEU A 619 28.92 43.48 -5.88
CA LEU A 619 28.98 42.06 -5.51
C LEU A 619 29.50 41.23 -6.67
N MET A 620 28.99 41.42 -7.88
CA MET A 620 29.46 40.70 -9.07
C MET A 620 30.94 40.98 -9.36
N GLN A 621 31.34 42.26 -9.35
CA GLN A 621 32.73 42.66 -9.63
C GLN A 621 33.74 42.12 -8.62
N ARG A 622 33.36 41.98 -7.34
CA ARG A 622 34.25 41.46 -6.29
C ARG A 622 34.21 39.94 -6.11
N SER A 623 33.32 39.23 -6.79
CA SER A 623 33.10 37.80 -6.61
C SER A 623 33.80 36.96 -7.66
N ASN A 624 34.26 35.77 -7.29
CA ASN A 624 34.71 34.79 -8.28
C ASN A 624 33.48 34.00 -8.79
N VAL A 625 33.14 34.20 -10.06
CA VAL A 625 32.01 33.55 -10.74
C VAL A 625 32.54 32.36 -11.52
N LEU A 626 32.32 31.14 -11.01
CA LEU A 626 32.98 29.94 -11.56
C LEU A 626 32.41 29.49 -12.92
N ARG A 627 31.18 29.92 -13.27
CA ARG A 627 30.58 29.76 -14.61
C ARG A 627 29.71 30.97 -14.94
N PRO A 628 29.61 31.42 -16.21
CA PRO A 628 28.90 32.64 -16.65
C PRO A 628 27.36 32.54 -16.63
N ALA A 629 26.83 31.95 -15.55
CA ALA A 629 25.42 31.76 -15.24
C ALA A 629 24.87 32.86 -14.31
N TRP A 630 25.75 33.62 -13.66
CA TRP A 630 25.37 34.68 -12.71
C TRP A 630 25.32 36.04 -13.39
N GLN A 631 24.20 36.75 -13.19
CA GLN A 631 23.94 38.09 -13.68
C GLN A 631 23.33 38.97 -12.58
N VAL A 632 23.34 40.29 -12.81
CA VAL A 632 22.46 41.20 -12.07
C VAL A 632 21.17 41.33 -12.87
N SER A 633 20.04 40.95 -12.28
CA SER A 633 18.71 41.17 -12.85
C SER A 633 17.94 42.21 -12.04
N GLU A 634 16.80 42.67 -12.55
CA GLU A 634 15.91 43.58 -11.85
C GLU A 634 14.60 42.87 -11.55
N VAL A 635 14.20 42.85 -10.27
CA VAL A 635 12.95 42.21 -9.83
C VAL A 635 12.21 43.19 -8.92
N ASN A 636 11.00 43.57 -9.34
CA ASN A 636 10.15 44.56 -8.66
C ASN A 636 10.83 45.93 -8.45
N GLY A 637 11.60 46.40 -9.44
CA GLY A 637 12.29 47.70 -9.37
C GLY A 637 13.58 47.70 -8.53
N ALA A 638 14.00 46.55 -8.01
CA ALA A 638 15.23 46.40 -7.24
C ALA A 638 16.24 45.52 -8.01
N PRO A 639 17.53 45.92 -8.11
CA PRO A 639 18.56 45.06 -8.64
C PRO A 639 18.80 43.90 -7.67
N VAL A 640 19.00 42.69 -8.21
CA VAL A 640 19.22 41.45 -7.46
C VAL A 640 20.28 40.59 -8.12
N LEU A 641 20.89 39.70 -7.35
CA LEU A 641 21.92 38.77 -7.81
C LEU A 641 21.28 37.43 -8.20
N GLU A 642 21.38 37.05 -9.47
CA GLU A 642 20.59 35.98 -10.09
C GLU A 642 21.48 34.95 -10.81
N GLY A 643 21.32 33.66 -10.50
CA GLY A 643 22.07 32.56 -11.10
C GLY A 643 21.16 31.63 -11.92
N LYS A 644 21.51 31.40 -13.19
CA LYS A 644 20.75 30.59 -14.15
C LYS A 644 21.50 29.34 -14.58
N SER A 645 21.07 28.19 -14.07
CA SER A 645 21.77 26.91 -14.23
C SER A 645 21.37 26.10 -15.48
N GLY A 646 20.30 26.50 -16.18
CA GLY A 646 19.83 25.85 -17.40
C GLY A 646 19.20 24.47 -17.17
N HIS A 647 19.17 23.64 -18.23
CA HIS A 647 18.50 22.32 -18.23
C HIS A 647 19.36 21.16 -17.71
N HIS A 648 20.51 21.43 -17.10
CA HIS A 648 21.45 20.40 -16.66
C HIS A 648 21.78 20.55 -15.17
N SER A 649 22.11 19.43 -14.52
CA SER A 649 22.29 19.28 -13.06
C SER A 649 23.58 19.91 -12.49
N TRP A 650 24.19 20.86 -13.20
CA TRP A 650 25.39 21.54 -12.74
C TRP A 650 25.03 22.71 -11.81
N ILE A 651 25.68 22.77 -10.66
CA ILE A 651 25.51 23.86 -9.70
C ILE A 651 26.35 25.06 -10.16
N SER A 652 25.72 26.17 -10.53
CA SER A 652 26.44 27.39 -10.91
C SER A 652 26.88 28.17 -9.68
N PHE A 653 28.17 28.14 -9.32
CA PHE A 653 28.68 28.81 -8.12
C PHE A 653 29.17 30.25 -8.34
N ILE A 654 28.80 31.15 -7.42
CA ILE A 654 29.43 32.47 -7.21
C ILE A 654 29.99 32.57 -5.79
N HIS A 655 31.24 33.03 -5.66
CA HIS A 655 31.96 33.12 -4.40
C HIS A 655 32.15 34.59 -3.99
N VAL A 656 31.37 35.05 -3.00
CA VAL A 656 31.44 36.41 -2.46
C VAL A 656 32.51 36.46 -1.34
N PRO A 657 33.55 37.29 -1.43
CA PRO A 657 34.55 37.43 -0.36
C PRO A 657 33.95 38.07 0.90
N LEU A 658 34.37 37.60 2.07
CA LEU A 658 33.92 38.15 3.36
C LEU A 658 34.51 39.52 3.65
N THR A 659 33.67 40.42 4.20
CA THR A 659 34.12 41.71 4.75
C THR A 659 35.01 41.52 5.99
N LYS A 660 35.75 42.55 6.41
CA LYS A 660 36.68 42.44 7.56
C LYS A 660 35.96 42.06 8.85
N GLU A 661 34.77 42.63 9.04
CA GLU A 661 33.90 42.48 10.20
C GLU A 661 33.34 41.06 10.27
N ALA A 662 32.92 40.51 9.11
CA ALA A 662 32.50 39.12 9.02
C ALA A 662 33.66 38.15 9.31
N GLN A 663 34.88 38.44 8.81
CA GLN A 663 36.06 37.65 9.15
C GLN A 663 36.44 37.75 10.64
N GLU A 664 36.21 38.89 11.30
CA GLU A 664 36.45 39.07 12.73
C GLU A 664 35.48 38.22 13.58
N ILE A 665 34.19 38.17 13.20
CA ILE A 665 33.20 37.28 13.84
C ILE A 665 33.67 35.82 13.76
N LEU A 666 34.13 35.35 12.60
CA LEU A 666 34.63 33.98 12.43
C LEU A 666 35.92 33.71 13.24
N ARG A 667 36.88 34.65 13.22
CA ARG A 667 38.14 34.53 13.97
C ARG A 667 37.96 34.61 15.48
N SER A 668 36.84 35.14 15.98
CA SER A 668 36.56 35.29 17.41
C SER A 668 36.49 33.98 18.20
N GLY A 669 36.33 32.83 17.52
CA GLY A 669 36.18 31.52 18.13
C GLY A 669 34.89 31.31 18.92
N LYS A 670 33.97 32.29 18.90
CA LYS A 670 32.65 32.22 19.55
C LYS A 670 31.65 31.52 18.63
N PRO A 671 30.55 30.96 19.16
CA PRO A 671 29.44 30.50 18.34
C PRO A 671 28.86 31.64 17.49
N TYR A 672 28.41 31.31 16.28
CA TYR A 672 27.78 32.26 15.36
C TYR A 672 26.66 31.60 14.57
N THR A 673 25.75 32.42 14.04
CA THR A 673 24.74 31.99 13.08
C THR A 673 24.95 32.72 11.76
N PHE A 674 24.74 32.01 10.66
CA PHE A 674 24.55 32.61 9.35
C PHE A 674 23.10 32.38 8.92
N SER A 675 22.54 33.35 8.20
CA SER A 675 21.21 33.27 7.62
C SER A 675 21.28 33.68 6.16
N PHE A 676 20.69 32.90 5.26
CA PHE A 676 20.66 33.15 3.83
C PHE A 676 19.22 33.09 3.32
N THR A 677 18.76 34.15 2.67
CA THR A 677 17.41 34.25 2.08
C THR A 677 17.51 34.25 0.57
N PHE A 678 16.68 33.41 -0.08
CA PHE A 678 16.63 33.28 -1.53
C PHE A 678 15.20 33.01 -2.02
N SER A 679 14.95 33.33 -3.28
CA SER A 679 13.79 32.88 -4.04
C SER A 679 14.24 32.10 -5.27
N ARG A 680 13.47 31.09 -5.70
CA ARG A 680 13.73 30.36 -6.95
C ARG A 680 12.53 30.46 -7.87
N THR A 681 12.80 30.64 -9.15
CA THR A 681 11.83 30.73 -10.24
C THR A 681 12.23 29.75 -11.35
N GLU A 682 11.22 29.31 -12.10
CA GLU A 682 11.29 28.17 -13.03
C GLU A 682 11.65 26.84 -12.35
N ALA A 683 10.66 25.94 -12.26
CA ALA A 683 10.95 24.52 -12.19
C ALA A 683 11.63 24.11 -13.51
N GLY A 684 12.91 23.72 -13.45
CA GLY A 684 13.64 23.23 -14.61
C GLY A 684 12.85 22.12 -15.31
N ARG A 685 12.70 22.22 -16.64
CA ARG A 685 12.00 21.22 -17.45
C ARG A 685 12.51 19.82 -17.10
N THR A 686 11.58 18.89 -16.98
CA THR A 686 11.90 17.46 -16.89
C THR A 686 12.79 17.07 -18.06
N PRO A 687 14.01 16.53 -17.85
CA PRO A 687 14.58 15.60 -18.81
C PRO A 687 13.59 14.44 -19.00
N ASP A 688 13.64 13.78 -20.16
CA ASP A 688 12.58 12.86 -20.65
C ASP A 688 12.36 11.59 -19.79
N ASN A 689 13.11 11.45 -18.71
CA ASN A 689 13.05 10.40 -17.69
C ASN A 689 12.43 10.87 -16.35
N GLY A 690 11.79 12.04 -16.30
CA GLY A 690 10.89 12.45 -15.21
C GLY A 690 11.57 12.84 -13.89
N SER A 691 12.89 13.02 -13.85
CA SER A 691 13.60 13.55 -12.68
C SER A 691 13.76 15.07 -12.77
N GLN A 692 12.93 15.84 -12.04
CA GLN A 692 13.19 17.26 -11.81
C GLN A 692 14.41 17.39 -10.89
N GLN A 693 15.60 17.61 -11.47
CA GLN A 693 16.82 17.82 -10.69
C GLN A 693 16.94 19.30 -10.37
N GLY A 694 16.72 19.67 -9.11
CA GLY A 694 16.73 21.05 -8.64
C GLY A 694 17.33 21.14 -7.26
N GLY A 695 18.41 21.89 -7.09
CA GLY A 695 19.14 21.94 -5.83
C GLY A 695 19.78 23.30 -5.55
N ALA A 696 20.01 23.57 -4.28
CA ALA A 696 20.68 24.77 -3.78
C ALA A 696 21.88 24.37 -2.90
N ALA A 697 23.02 25.02 -3.12
CA ALA A 697 24.28 24.73 -2.43
C ALA A 697 24.91 25.98 -1.84
N PHE A 698 25.37 25.88 -0.59
CA PHE A 698 25.96 26.98 0.17
C PHE A 698 27.31 26.56 0.74
N LEU A 699 28.37 27.32 0.47
CA LEU A 699 29.69 27.10 1.08
C LEU A 699 29.84 28.00 2.29
N VAL A 700 29.76 27.42 3.49
CA VAL A 700 29.84 28.14 4.76
C VAL A 700 31.28 28.19 5.26
N PRO A 701 31.84 29.38 5.53
CA PRO A 701 33.20 29.52 6.06
C PRO A 701 33.31 29.10 7.54
N LEU A 702 34.42 28.44 7.87
CA LEU A 702 34.82 28.05 9.23
C LEU A 702 35.86 29.02 9.82
N PRO A 703 36.04 29.06 11.16
CA PRO A 703 37.09 29.84 11.82
C PRO A 703 38.52 29.55 11.32
N THR A 704 38.75 28.33 10.80
CA THR A 704 40.02 27.88 10.23
C THR A 704 40.29 28.37 8.80
N GLY A 705 39.39 29.18 8.21
CA GLY A 705 39.49 29.65 6.83
C GLY A 705 39.11 28.61 5.77
N ARG A 706 38.64 27.43 6.20
CA ARG A 706 38.11 26.36 5.34
C ARG A 706 36.59 26.50 5.15
N HIS A 707 35.99 25.67 4.30
CA HIS A 707 34.55 25.72 4.00
C HIS A 707 33.86 24.36 4.24
N VAL A 708 32.58 24.42 4.61
CA VAL A 708 31.65 23.29 4.63
C VAL A 708 30.57 23.53 3.59
N GLY A 709 30.32 22.54 2.72
CA GLY A 709 29.22 22.58 1.78
C GLY A 709 27.92 22.15 2.46
N LEU A 710 26.87 22.94 2.32
CA LEU A 710 25.50 22.56 2.61
C LEU A 710 24.80 22.35 1.27
N LEU A 711 24.26 21.16 1.04
CA LEU A 711 23.52 20.84 -0.18
C LEU A 711 22.08 20.51 0.20
N TRP A 712 21.15 21.30 -0.30
CA TRP A 712 19.74 20.94 -0.35
C TRP A 712 19.41 20.49 -1.75
N ASP A 713 19.17 19.19 -1.90
CA ASP A 713 18.71 18.61 -3.15
C ASP A 713 17.19 18.38 -3.09
N GLY A 714 16.48 19.11 -3.94
CA GLY A 714 15.07 18.91 -4.24
C GLY A 714 14.83 17.85 -5.32
N ASN A 715 15.90 17.27 -5.90
CA ASN A 715 15.81 16.15 -6.84
C ASN A 715 15.07 14.96 -6.23
N MET A 716 13.82 14.84 -6.63
CA MET A 716 12.95 13.75 -6.26
C MET A 716 12.08 13.38 -7.47
N ASN A 717 12.20 12.12 -7.89
CA ASN A 717 11.19 11.42 -8.68
C ASN A 717 9.79 11.73 -8.10
N ALA A 718 8.77 11.87 -8.96
CA ALA A 718 7.39 12.17 -8.58
C ALA A 718 6.86 11.36 -7.37
N ASP A 719 7.28 10.11 -7.20
CA ASP A 719 6.91 9.29 -6.03
C ASP A 719 7.53 9.74 -4.71
N PHE A 720 8.72 10.34 -4.74
CA PHE A 720 9.33 10.97 -3.57
C PHE A 720 8.78 12.39 -3.34
N ALA A 721 8.43 13.11 -4.41
CA ALA A 721 7.70 14.39 -4.32
C ALA A 721 6.35 14.23 -3.60
N LYS A 722 5.56 13.23 -3.98
CA LYS A 722 4.32 12.82 -3.28
C LYS A 722 4.52 12.43 -1.80
N ARG A 723 5.75 12.11 -1.37
CA ARG A 723 6.09 11.74 0.01
C ARG A 723 6.59 12.91 0.86
N GLY A 724 6.79 14.10 0.28
CA GLY A 724 7.12 15.33 1.02
C GLY A 724 8.40 15.23 1.85
N MET A 725 9.48 14.71 1.25
CA MET A 725 10.81 14.64 1.88
C MET A 725 11.74 15.71 1.30
N TYR A 726 12.89 15.96 1.96
CA TYR A 726 14.00 16.76 1.43
C TYR A 726 15.31 16.02 1.64
N ARG A 727 16.23 16.11 0.67
CA ARG A 727 17.61 15.62 0.85
C ARG A 727 18.52 16.78 1.28
N SER A 728 18.61 16.98 2.59
CA SER A 728 19.56 17.90 3.21
C SER A 728 20.87 17.17 3.55
N GLY A 729 21.96 17.52 2.88
CA GLY A 729 23.30 17.00 3.13
C GLY A 729 24.27 18.07 3.66
N ILE A 730 25.14 17.67 4.59
CA ILE A 730 26.31 18.46 4.98
C ILE A 730 27.55 17.73 4.43
N TYR A 731 28.26 18.38 3.52
CA TYR A 731 29.44 17.88 2.83
C TYR A 731 30.70 18.56 3.37
N ALA A 732 31.60 17.76 3.92
CA ALA A 732 32.97 18.12 4.18
C ALA A 732 33.80 17.76 2.92
N SER A 733 34.48 18.74 2.30
CA SER A 733 35.31 18.45 1.13
C SER A 733 36.51 17.57 1.52
N GLY A 734 36.86 16.62 0.65
CA GLY A 734 37.75 15.50 1.00
C GLY A 734 37.03 14.21 1.42
N SER A 735 35.74 14.03 1.07
CA SER A 735 35.01 12.75 1.24
C SER A 735 34.44 12.24 -0.08
N ASP A 736 34.73 10.98 -0.43
CA ASP A 736 34.47 10.38 -1.76
C ASP A 736 33.00 9.96 -2.01
N LEU A 737 32.04 10.72 -1.48
CA LEU A 737 30.61 10.43 -1.55
C LEU A 737 29.94 10.76 -2.90
N PHE A 738 30.73 10.99 -3.95
CA PHE A 738 30.25 11.29 -5.31
C PHE A 738 30.69 10.27 -6.38
N ASP A 739 31.35 9.17 -6.03
CA ASP A 739 31.55 8.06 -6.97
C ASP A 739 30.27 7.20 -7.10
N GLN A 740 29.93 6.81 -8.32
CA GLN A 740 28.61 6.32 -8.70
C GLN A 740 28.41 4.82 -8.46
N ARG A 741 28.73 4.31 -7.26
CA ARG A 741 28.59 2.87 -6.93
C ARG A 741 27.86 2.62 -5.62
N ALA A 742 27.00 1.60 -5.65
CA ALA A 742 26.03 1.31 -4.61
C ALA A 742 26.68 0.93 -3.27
N GLY A 743 26.66 1.86 -2.31
CA GLY A 743 26.98 1.62 -0.90
C GLY A 743 25.88 2.19 -0.02
N ASN A 744 25.06 1.34 0.60
CA ASN A 744 23.87 1.75 1.35
C ASN A 744 24.20 2.30 2.76
N ALA A 745 24.91 3.44 2.80
CA ALA A 745 24.97 4.31 3.97
C ALA A 745 23.93 5.44 3.78
N PRO A 746 22.71 5.33 4.35
CA PRO A 746 21.67 6.31 4.07
C PRO A 746 21.99 7.67 4.69
N PHE A 747 22.02 8.71 3.85
CA PHE A 747 21.80 10.09 4.28
C PHE A 747 20.56 10.13 5.16
N ARG A 748 20.64 10.77 6.34
CA ARG A 748 19.55 10.76 7.32
C ARG A 748 18.30 11.43 6.73
N LEU A 749 17.28 10.64 6.44
CA LEU A 749 16.01 11.09 5.88
C LEU A 749 15.18 11.78 6.97
N HIS A 750 15.01 13.09 6.85
CA HIS A 750 14.10 13.84 7.70
C HIS A 750 12.65 13.69 7.20
N ARG A 751 11.72 13.35 8.10
CA ARG A 751 10.32 13.03 7.80
C ARG A 751 9.35 14.08 8.37
N THR A 752 9.10 15.16 7.63
CA THR A 752 7.84 15.94 7.73
C THR A 752 7.63 16.79 6.47
N GLN A 753 6.36 17.06 6.16
CA GLN A 753 5.84 17.70 4.94
C GLN A 753 6.08 19.24 4.88
N PRO A 754 5.88 19.91 3.71
CA PRO A 754 5.18 19.44 2.50
C PRO A 754 6.01 19.43 1.21
N LEU A 755 5.37 19.00 0.12
CA LEU A 755 5.81 19.22 -1.26
C LEU A 755 5.99 20.73 -1.52
N ILE A 756 7.17 21.11 -1.99
CA ILE A 756 7.41 22.39 -2.67
C ILE A 756 7.41 22.15 -4.17
N GLN A 757 6.52 22.85 -4.86
CA GLN A 757 6.76 23.32 -6.22
C GLN A 757 7.24 24.77 -6.09
N GLU A 758 8.28 25.15 -6.84
CA GLU A 758 9.02 26.40 -6.62
C GLU A 758 8.37 27.59 -7.34
N ASP A 759 7.18 27.96 -6.85
CA ASP A 759 6.35 29.04 -7.40
C ASP A 759 6.79 30.42 -6.87
N GLY A 760 8.08 30.77 -6.99
CA GLY A 760 8.61 32.08 -6.63
C GLY A 760 8.68 32.42 -5.12
N ARG A 761 8.50 31.43 -4.24
CA ARG A 761 8.51 31.61 -2.78
C ARG A 761 9.90 31.93 -2.22
N GLU A 762 9.93 32.54 -1.03
CA GLU A 762 11.17 32.82 -0.29
C GLU A 762 11.48 31.74 0.78
N TYR A 763 12.75 31.31 0.79
CA TYR A 763 13.30 30.35 1.74
C TYR A 763 14.45 30.95 2.52
N VAL A 764 14.57 30.54 3.79
CA VAL A 764 15.70 30.90 4.66
C VAL A 764 16.50 29.64 4.99
N CYS A 765 17.77 29.60 4.60
CA CYS A 765 18.75 28.65 5.13
C CYS A 765 19.44 29.31 6.33
N GLN A 766 19.09 28.89 7.54
CA GLN A 766 19.71 29.36 8.78
C GLN A 766 20.59 28.25 9.37
N GLY A 767 21.87 28.53 9.60
CA GLY A 767 22.74 27.62 10.33
C GLY A 767 23.40 28.25 11.55
N THR A 768 23.66 27.39 12.53
CA THR A 768 24.32 27.69 13.80
C THR A 768 25.59 26.85 13.87
N ILE A 769 26.71 27.52 14.09
CA ILE A 769 28.02 26.89 14.24
C ILE A 769 28.51 27.12 15.68
N THR A 770 28.74 26.01 16.39
CA THR A 770 29.14 25.98 17.79
C THR A 770 30.46 25.21 17.91
N PRO A 771 31.58 25.87 18.25
CA PRO A 771 32.82 25.19 18.60
C PRO A 771 32.66 24.38 19.90
N GLU A 772 33.04 23.10 19.85
CA GLU A 772 32.96 22.13 20.94
C GLU A 772 34.36 21.53 21.18
N GLY A 773 35.27 22.37 21.69
CA GLY A 773 36.67 22.02 21.91
C GLY A 773 37.41 21.74 20.59
N PRO A 774 37.96 20.53 20.37
CA PRO A 774 38.59 20.16 19.09
C PRO A 774 37.57 19.84 17.98
N GLN A 775 36.27 19.91 18.27
CA GLN A 775 35.18 19.66 17.33
C GLN A 775 34.37 20.92 17.04
N VAL A 776 33.55 20.87 15.99
CA VAL A 776 32.57 21.89 15.63
C VAL A 776 31.24 21.19 15.39
N ARG A 777 30.19 21.65 16.07
CA ARG A 777 28.81 21.29 15.77
C ARG A 777 28.23 22.31 14.80
N ILE A 778 27.64 21.82 13.72
CA ILE A 778 26.91 22.61 12.72
C ILE A 778 25.47 22.09 12.73
N VAL A 779 24.50 22.96 12.98
CA VAL A 779 23.06 22.69 12.83
C VAL A 779 22.53 23.64 11.77
N ALA A 780 22.03 23.13 10.65
CA ALA A 780 21.56 23.94 9.53
C ALA A 780 20.11 23.58 9.16
N ASN A 781 19.23 24.59 9.12
CA ASN A 781 17.80 24.47 8.90
C ASN A 781 17.39 25.18 7.60
N LEU A 782 16.52 24.56 6.81
CA LEU A 782 15.80 25.21 5.71
C LEU A 782 14.38 25.54 6.18
N ILE A 783 13.94 26.77 5.97
CA ILE A 783 12.71 27.33 6.52
C ILE A 783 11.89 28.01 5.40
N GLU A 784 10.60 27.72 5.28
CA GLU A 784 9.69 28.47 4.40
C GLU A 784 9.32 29.80 5.08
N LYS A 785 9.80 30.92 4.54
CA LYS A 785 9.75 32.23 5.22
C LYS A 785 8.32 32.69 5.53
N ALA A 786 7.39 32.41 4.61
CA ALA A 786 5.98 32.75 4.73
C ALA A 786 5.21 31.90 5.77
N ARG A 787 5.76 30.75 6.21
CA ARG A 787 5.10 29.82 7.14
C ARG A 787 5.85 29.58 8.46
N ASN A 788 7.02 30.20 8.64
CA ASN A 788 7.91 29.96 9.79
C ASN A 788 8.13 28.47 10.10
N THR A 789 8.17 27.63 9.06
CA THR A 789 8.16 26.17 9.18
C THR A 789 9.51 25.62 8.73
N VAL A 790 10.19 24.90 9.62
CA VAL A 790 11.43 24.17 9.30
C VAL A 790 11.08 22.97 8.41
N LEU A 791 11.39 23.09 7.12
CA LEU A 791 11.17 22.08 6.09
C LEU A 791 12.16 20.91 6.23
N ALA A 792 13.39 21.23 6.62
CA ALA A 792 14.49 20.29 6.78
C ALA A 792 15.51 20.82 7.78
N SER A 793 16.21 19.91 8.45
CA SER A 793 17.32 20.22 9.33
C SER A 793 18.42 19.19 9.10
N ALA A 794 19.68 19.62 9.15
CA ALA A 794 20.83 18.74 9.11
C ALA A 794 21.78 19.08 10.27
N THR A 795 22.44 18.08 10.84
CA THR A 795 23.38 18.26 11.94
C THR A 795 24.66 17.46 11.69
N LEU A 796 25.80 18.16 11.72
CA LEU A 796 27.13 17.58 11.67
C LEU A 796 27.86 17.88 12.97
N VAL A 797 28.58 16.90 13.50
CA VAL A 797 29.64 17.10 14.49
C VAL A 797 30.91 16.54 13.88
N ALA A 798 31.95 17.35 13.75
CA ALA A 798 33.18 16.99 13.07
C ALA A 798 34.40 17.67 13.72
N PRO A 799 35.64 17.20 13.47
CA PRO A 799 36.84 17.91 13.91
C PRO A 799 36.90 19.34 13.35
N SER A 800 37.51 20.27 14.09
CA SER A 800 37.80 21.62 13.58
C SER A 800 38.78 21.63 12.38
N THR A 801 39.43 20.50 12.12
CA THR A 801 40.50 20.27 11.15
C THR A 801 40.07 19.55 9.86
N ILE A 802 38.78 19.51 9.50
CA ILE A 802 38.28 18.98 8.21
C ILE A 802 39.21 19.39 7.06
N ASP A 803 39.76 18.42 6.32
CA ASP A 803 40.87 18.65 5.38
C ASP A 803 40.39 18.95 3.96
N SER A 804 40.03 20.22 3.75
CA SER A 804 39.31 20.68 2.56
C SER A 804 40.19 20.75 1.30
N ASN A 805 40.37 19.61 0.62
CA ASN A 805 40.84 19.57 -0.77
C ASN A 805 39.64 19.81 -1.71
N PRO A 806 39.64 20.83 -2.61
CA PRO A 806 38.44 21.29 -3.30
C PRO A 806 38.09 20.46 -4.55
N TYR A 807 37.65 19.22 -4.36
CA TYR A 807 37.10 18.38 -5.43
C TYR A 807 35.58 18.56 -5.61
N LEU A 808 35.17 19.73 -6.09
CA LEU A 808 33.85 19.95 -6.70
C LEU A 808 33.94 19.85 -8.23
N THR A 809 33.99 18.61 -8.73
CA THR A 809 34.08 18.22 -10.15
C THR A 809 35.38 18.65 -10.88
N LYS A 810 35.61 18.07 -12.07
CA LYS A 810 36.89 18.15 -12.82
C LYS A 810 37.05 19.44 -13.64
N GLU A 811 36.92 20.61 -13.02
CA GLU A 811 37.25 21.89 -13.68
C GLU A 811 38.70 22.27 -13.36
N LYS A 812 39.62 21.95 -14.28
CA LYS A 812 41.08 22.13 -14.10
C LYS A 812 41.53 23.58 -13.98
N ASP A 813 40.67 24.52 -14.38
CA ASP A 813 41.07 25.87 -14.78
C ASP A 813 40.51 26.97 -13.84
N SER A 814 39.88 26.58 -12.72
CA SER A 814 39.42 27.52 -11.69
C SER A 814 40.62 28.11 -10.90
N PRO A 815 40.77 29.45 -10.82
CA PRO A 815 41.87 30.05 -10.06
C PRO A 815 41.69 29.87 -8.54
N PRO A 816 42.78 29.68 -7.77
CA PRO A 816 42.72 29.48 -6.33
C PRO A 816 42.14 30.71 -5.61
N LEU A 817 41.21 30.47 -4.70
CA LEU A 817 40.45 31.50 -4.00
C LEU A 817 41.31 32.23 -2.96
N ALA A 818 41.46 33.54 -3.12
CA ALA A 818 42.24 34.39 -2.22
C ALA A 818 41.47 34.72 -0.93
N GLY A 819 41.39 33.77 0.00
CA GLY A 819 40.81 33.93 1.32
C GLY A 819 39.35 33.44 1.45
N PRO A 820 38.73 33.61 2.63
CA PRO A 820 37.45 33.01 2.94
C PRO A 820 36.30 33.75 2.22
N ALA A 821 35.53 32.98 1.45
CA ALA A 821 34.33 33.44 0.75
C ALA A 821 33.05 32.74 1.28
N VAL A 822 31.89 33.22 0.87
CA VAL A 822 30.64 32.45 0.89
C VAL A 822 30.30 32.07 -0.55
N GLY A 823 30.11 30.77 -0.78
CA GLY A 823 29.69 30.26 -2.07
C GLY A 823 28.19 30.07 -2.13
N PHE A 824 27.56 30.50 -3.22
CA PHE A 824 26.14 30.26 -3.49
C PHE A 824 26.02 29.59 -4.85
N GLY A 825 25.18 28.55 -4.96
CA GLY A 825 24.90 27.93 -6.24
C GLY A 825 23.52 27.27 -6.31
N GLY A 826 22.95 27.28 -7.51
CA GLY A 826 21.70 26.59 -7.83
C GLY A 826 21.87 25.66 -9.03
N ALA A 827 21.02 24.64 -9.11
CA ALA A 827 20.88 23.73 -10.25
C ALA A 827 19.39 23.61 -10.65
N GLY A 828 19.11 23.44 -11.95
CA GLY A 828 17.77 23.21 -12.48
C GLY A 828 16.80 24.41 -12.43
N GLY A 829 17.27 25.64 -12.63
CA GLY A 829 16.39 26.82 -12.72
C GLY A 829 17.10 28.16 -12.48
N THR A 830 16.30 29.19 -12.18
CA THR A 830 16.74 30.56 -11.89
C THR A 830 16.69 30.82 -10.38
N MET A 831 17.84 31.03 -9.73
CA MET A 831 17.95 31.31 -8.29
C MET A 831 18.30 32.78 -8.04
N THR A 832 17.46 33.50 -7.29
CA THR A 832 17.68 34.89 -6.90
C THR A 832 18.10 34.97 -5.42
N VAL A 833 19.25 35.58 -5.15
CA VAL A 833 19.70 35.86 -3.79
C VAL A 833 19.00 37.12 -3.26
N ARG A 834 18.43 37.05 -2.06
CA ARG A 834 17.67 38.15 -1.42
C ARG A 834 18.36 38.74 -0.20
N GLY A 835 19.16 37.96 0.52
CA GLY A 835 19.90 38.43 1.70
C GLY A 835 20.87 37.37 2.22
N ALA A 836 21.99 37.80 2.82
CA ALA A 836 22.85 36.89 3.58
C ALA A 836 23.50 37.64 4.75
N THR A 837 23.32 37.16 5.97
CA THR A 837 23.83 37.78 7.20
C THR A 837 24.63 36.79 8.04
N LEU A 838 25.61 37.32 8.78
CA LEU A 838 26.42 36.59 9.77
C LEU A 838 26.34 37.33 11.10
N ALA A 839 25.95 36.66 12.18
CA ALA A 839 25.78 37.27 13.49
C ALA A 839 26.46 36.46 14.61
N PRO A 840 27.14 37.11 15.57
CA PRO A 840 27.72 36.42 16.73
C PRO A 840 26.60 35.97 17.68
N LEU A 841 26.53 34.65 17.94
CA LEU A 841 25.58 34.12 18.92
C LEU A 841 26.05 34.48 20.32
N HIS A 842 25.52 35.59 20.82
CA HIS A 842 25.67 35.99 22.20
C HIS A 842 25.11 34.87 23.08
N GLN A 843 25.97 34.23 23.88
CA GLN A 843 25.51 33.32 24.92
C GLN A 843 24.56 34.08 25.85
N ARG A 844 23.25 33.81 25.75
CA ARG A 844 22.32 34.19 26.82
C ARG A 844 22.85 33.54 28.09
N LYS A 845 23.34 34.34 29.04
CA LYS A 845 23.54 33.89 30.41
C LYS A 845 22.21 33.30 30.87
N SER A 846 22.17 32.00 31.12
CA SER A 846 20.97 31.31 31.60
C SER A 846 20.47 32.00 32.86
N ARG A 847 19.18 32.30 32.90
CA ARG A 847 18.50 33.02 33.98
C ARG A 847 17.40 32.16 34.55
#